data_AF-A0A819B215-F1
#
_entry.id   AF-A0A819B215-F1
#
_cell.length_a   1.000
_cell.length_b   1.000
_cell.length_c   1.000
_cell.angle_alpha   90.00
_cell.angle_beta   90.00
_cell.angle_gamma   90.00
#
_symmetry.space_group_name_H-M   'P 1'
#
loop_
_entity.id
_entity.type
_entity.pdbx_description
1 polymer ?
#
loop_
_entity_poly.entity_id
_entity_poly.type
_entity_poly.pdbx_seq_one_letter_code
_entity_poly.pdbx_strand_id
1 'polypeptide(L)'
;MFMGFLLHLLILVNPSICSGYFNPDTTDYHAYGLKMAANNLILVESQPDNTAFFIPFPPYNNVSSGQQCSLDYDDGNDYVYSVGVGFQASDSNFYAIGQVVTGNGQNADLNQIARAIISEIPFLPDDFLVIVVHPTGQFALGLAPNFAIIFNPSGSPTLITKTSIWSNSSFTPRAADIDTNFTIVAGIRANSASSNVLASVVVYLIDNTLSHIYSTWTYVPANNSWQSQLKFSCYDSWSVKYTMSVDINNYNPTRVLVGVPCVNTVFHFIVGGGGTTLNLTDQISNANSVGFGKGVASIASDQAAILANIYTSTFSSWLSSQIRVYTQLPSTSLASTPTAIIPNSQQPIPSTISSELINLVSTPSGLVVLDVSGGILFILSTPPSYYASADPNLAPDSIAIPSISTTQSCLAGMMKTDTGLHPCSLCPRGWRSSVGSINCTVCNASAFCPPGAVAELSQTELQTILQAYPYYENPDTTLFDDVLLNNVFHIGSTRHCVVVSPIFWTLIVLSPLLALIVILLVCQQCSRSSHDSARMKTIKKWFKRTDLVAEGEHWIGGLFTLALIVLLIQIYVFANNFVFQYPAASVGNSNFACDVTLRNALYDLLNNQQWTLNVNLINTVIDCSSISLCEIIGTSSIALSVATCKNVNSVVKTTIVLSNDAEQLQIVINDINVIGGVSVGLTGPGSTAGSKSA
;
A
#
# COMPACT_ATOMS: atom_id res chain seq x y z
N MET A 1 62.45 30.26 -0.69
CA MET A 1 62.68 30.26 0.78
C MET A 1 61.49 30.82 1.56
N PHE A 2 60.88 31.95 1.16
CA PHE A 2 59.73 32.54 1.86
C PHE A 2 58.47 31.66 1.92
N MET A 3 58.22 30.86 0.88
CA MET A 3 57.04 29.97 0.79
C MET A 3 57.15 28.72 1.68
N GLY A 4 58.37 28.23 1.94
CA GLY A 4 58.62 27.13 2.88
C GLY A 4 58.49 27.57 4.34
N PHE A 5 58.84 28.82 4.64
CA PHE A 5 58.69 29.41 5.97
C PHE A 5 57.22 29.66 6.31
N LEU A 6 56.40 30.13 5.35
CA LEU A 6 54.96 30.29 5.55
C LEU A 6 54.23 28.96 5.79
N LEU A 7 54.66 27.89 5.11
CA LEU A 7 54.09 26.55 5.28
C LEU A 7 54.45 25.94 6.64
N HIS A 8 55.67 26.14 7.13
CA HIS A 8 56.06 25.73 8.48
C HIS A 8 55.38 26.56 9.57
N LEU A 9 55.14 27.85 9.34
CA LEU A 9 54.40 28.70 10.28
C LEU A 9 52.91 28.31 10.36
N LEU A 10 52.29 27.92 9.23
CA LEU A 10 50.92 27.40 9.20
C LEU A 10 50.77 26.04 9.91
N ILE A 11 51.83 25.22 9.92
CA ILE A 11 51.86 23.94 10.65
C ILE A 11 52.12 24.16 12.16
N LEU A 12 52.88 25.20 12.54
CA LEU A 12 53.23 25.49 13.95
C LEU A 12 52.19 26.35 14.70
N VAL A 13 51.35 27.13 14.00
CA VAL A 13 50.35 28.01 14.62
C VAL A 13 49.00 27.32 14.86
N ASN A 14 48.85 26.04 14.50
CA ASN A 14 47.62 25.28 14.77
C ASN A 14 47.90 23.92 15.44
N PRO A 15 48.43 23.90 16.68
CA PRO A 15 48.49 22.68 17.48
C PRO A 15 47.09 22.12 17.81
N SER A 16 46.02 22.88 17.52
CA SER A 16 44.61 22.52 17.64
C SER A 16 44.06 21.55 16.59
N ILE A 17 44.85 21.10 15.60
CA ILE A 17 44.36 20.22 14.51
C ILE A 17 44.53 18.71 14.78
N CYS A 18 45.29 18.29 15.80
CA CYS A 18 45.44 16.85 16.12
C CYS A 18 44.96 16.44 17.52
N SER A 19 44.37 17.35 18.29
CA SER A 19 43.50 17.01 19.41
C SER A 19 42.06 17.33 18.98
N GLY A 20 41.57 16.62 17.95
CA GLY A 20 40.16 16.66 17.62
C GLY A 20 39.41 16.15 18.85
N TYR A 21 38.80 17.07 19.60
CA TYR A 21 37.76 16.69 20.55
C TYR A 21 36.70 15.97 19.73
N PHE A 22 36.68 14.64 19.83
CA PHE A 22 35.58 13.86 19.30
C PHE A 22 34.35 14.24 20.11
N ASN A 23 33.43 14.95 19.47
CA ASN A 23 32.13 15.28 20.02
C ASN A 23 31.13 14.44 19.20
N PRO A 24 30.71 13.27 19.71
CA PRO A 24 29.78 12.41 18.98
C PRO A 24 28.49 13.18 18.72
N ASP A 25 27.95 13.03 17.51
CA ASP A 25 26.66 13.60 17.17
C ASP A 25 25.57 12.81 17.90
N THR A 26 25.05 13.37 18.99
CA THR A 26 23.97 12.78 19.79
C THR A 26 22.65 12.69 19.02
N THR A 27 22.55 13.30 17.84
CA THR A 27 21.40 13.16 16.95
C THR A 27 21.56 12.01 15.95
N ASP A 28 22.77 11.41 15.84
CA ASP A 28 23.03 10.26 14.99
C ASP A 28 22.82 8.95 15.76
N TYR A 29 21.54 8.61 15.96
CA TYR A 29 21.08 7.42 16.67
C TYR A 29 21.56 6.09 16.07
N HIS A 30 22.05 6.12 14.83
CA HIS A 30 22.62 4.96 14.20
C HIS A 30 24.05 4.68 14.68
N ALA A 31 24.79 5.73 15.00
CA ALA A 31 26.16 5.66 15.48
C ALA A 31 26.19 5.49 17.01
N TYR A 32 25.48 6.35 17.73
CA TYR A 32 25.58 6.51 19.17
C TYR A 32 24.20 6.44 19.85
N GLY A 33 24.17 6.19 21.16
CA GLY A 33 22.95 6.28 21.96
C GLY A 33 22.07 5.04 21.89
N LEU A 34 21.20 4.93 20.88
CA LEU A 34 20.18 3.86 20.82
C LEU A 34 20.79 2.50 20.46
N LYS A 35 20.80 1.57 21.41
CA LYS A 35 21.22 0.17 21.25
C LYS A 35 20.25 -0.72 22.02
N MET A 36 19.96 -1.90 21.47
CA MET A 36 19.14 -2.89 22.15
C MET A 36 19.77 -4.28 22.11
N ALA A 37 19.51 -5.04 23.17
CA ALA A 37 19.76 -6.47 23.22
C ALA A 37 18.64 -7.13 24.04
N ALA A 38 18.26 -8.36 23.68
CA ALA A 38 17.17 -9.05 24.35
C ALA A 38 17.41 -10.56 24.43
N ASN A 39 16.91 -11.17 25.50
CA ASN A 39 16.83 -12.62 25.66
C ASN A 39 15.48 -13.00 26.30
N ASN A 40 15.40 -14.20 26.87
CA ASN A 40 14.20 -14.71 27.54
C ASN A 40 13.85 -14.03 28.86
N LEU A 41 14.77 -13.29 29.46
CA LEU A 41 14.69 -12.78 30.83
C LEU A 41 14.72 -11.26 30.91
N ILE A 42 15.40 -10.61 29.96
CA ILE A 42 15.56 -9.17 29.92
C ILE A 42 15.55 -8.68 28.48
N LEU A 43 14.99 -7.48 28.30
CA LEU A 43 15.37 -6.60 27.22
C LEU A 43 16.13 -5.42 27.84
N VAL A 44 17.15 -4.95 27.15
CA VAL A 44 17.93 -3.79 27.55
C VAL A 44 17.99 -2.85 26.36
N GLU A 45 17.63 -1.60 26.61
CA GLU A 45 17.74 -0.51 25.65
C GLU A 45 18.53 0.63 26.29
N SER A 46 19.50 1.19 25.59
CA SER A 46 20.11 2.47 25.97
C SER A 46 19.28 3.61 25.38
N GLN A 47 18.82 4.53 26.23
CA GLN A 47 17.91 5.60 25.81
C GLN A 47 18.65 6.77 25.14
N PRO A 48 18.01 7.49 24.20
CA PRO A 48 18.64 8.55 23.41
C PRO A 48 18.83 9.86 24.20
N ASP A 49 17.95 10.12 25.15
CA ASP A 49 17.76 11.37 25.90
C ASP A 49 18.11 11.25 27.38
N ASN A 50 18.25 10.03 27.89
CA ASN A 50 18.54 9.75 29.29
C ASN A 50 19.87 9.02 29.41
N THR A 51 20.67 9.44 30.37
CA THR A 51 21.90 8.77 30.84
C THR A 51 21.60 7.41 31.47
N ALA A 52 20.69 6.61 30.90
CA ALA A 52 20.14 5.41 31.52
C ALA A 52 19.88 4.27 30.53
N PHE A 53 19.95 3.05 31.07
CA PHE A 53 19.43 1.84 30.44
C PHE A 53 17.98 1.62 30.88
N PHE A 54 17.10 1.43 29.90
CA PHE A 54 15.75 0.95 30.12
C PHE A 54 15.73 -0.59 30.07
N ILE A 55 15.34 -1.22 31.18
CA ILE A 55 15.41 -2.67 31.36
C ILE A 55 14.03 -3.21 31.75
N PRO A 56 13.19 -3.55 30.77
CA PRO A 56 11.95 -4.28 31.01
C PRO A 56 12.20 -5.78 31.19
N PHE A 57 11.45 -6.38 32.12
CA PHE A 57 11.45 -7.81 32.39
C PHE A 57 10.15 -8.47 31.87
N PRO A 58 10.19 -9.74 31.42
CA PRO A 58 9.00 -10.48 31.06
C PRO A 58 8.15 -10.84 32.31
N PRO A 59 6.83 -11.02 32.15
CA PRO A 59 6.09 -10.95 30.90
C PRO A 59 5.86 -9.50 30.48
N TYR A 60 6.30 -9.14 29.27
CA TYR A 60 6.30 -7.76 28.79
C TYR A 60 4.88 -7.17 28.67
N ASN A 61 3.85 -8.03 28.64
CA ASN A 61 2.45 -7.65 28.45
C ASN A 61 1.77 -7.03 29.69
N ASN A 62 2.48 -6.86 30.80
CA ASN A 62 1.89 -6.39 32.06
C ASN A 62 2.83 -5.48 32.85
N VAL A 63 3.40 -4.48 32.17
CA VAL A 63 4.41 -3.60 32.77
C VAL A 63 3.79 -2.61 33.75
N SER A 64 3.50 -3.10 34.96
CA SER A 64 3.39 -2.25 36.13
C SER A 64 4.77 -1.69 36.49
N SER A 65 4.81 -0.54 37.16
CA SER A 65 6.06 0.18 37.53
C SER A 65 7.08 -0.63 38.36
N GLY A 66 6.78 -1.88 38.74
CA GLY A 66 7.69 -2.81 39.40
C GLY A 66 8.40 -3.83 38.48
N GLN A 67 8.11 -3.85 37.18
CA GLN A 67 8.71 -4.78 36.19
C GLN A 67 9.63 -4.11 35.16
N GLN A 68 9.99 -2.85 35.42
CA GLN A 68 11.01 -2.10 34.70
C GLN A 68 12.03 -1.62 35.72
N CYS A 69 13.30 -1.64 35.37
CA CYS A 69 14.27 -0.77 36.02
C CYS A 69 14.86 0.19 35.00
N SER A 70 15.06 1.42 35.44
CA SER A 70 15.94 2.36 34.76
C SER A 70 17.25 2.34 35.54
N LEU A 71 18.36 2.24 34.82
CA LEU A 71 19.67 2.19 35.43
C LEU A 71 20.55 3.24 34.80
N ASP A 72 20.77 4.31 35.56
CA ASP A 72 21.61 5.42 35.16
C ASP A 72 23.05 4.93 34.99
N TYR A 73 23.69 5.34 33.89
CA TYR A 73 25.13 5.23 33.69
C TYR A 73 25.90 6.49 34.15
N ASP A 74 25.20 7.43 34.80
CA ASP A 74 25.65 8.37 35.86
C ASP A 74 26.45 9.64 35.50
N ASP A 75 26.67 10.01 34.23
CA ASP A 75 27.08 11.39 33.88
C ASP A 75 26.63 11.79 32.47
N GLY A 76 26.23 13.04 32.26
CA GLY A 76 25.69 13.57 30.98
C GLY A 76 26.64 13.54 29.77
N ASN A 77 27.79 12.89 29.91
CA ASN A 77 28.88 12.80 28.93
C ASN A 77 29.19 11.35 28.51
N ASP A 78 28.28 10.43 28.82
CA ASP A 78 28.47 9.00 28.62
C ASP A 78 27.74 8.51 27.36
N TYR A 79 28.44 7.71 26.56
CA TYR A 79 27.96 7.21 25.28
C TYR A 79 27.99 5.70 25.24
N VAL A 80 26.90 5.06 24.84
CA VAL A 80 26.85 3.61 24.66
C VAL A 80 27.10 3.25 23.19
N TYR A 81 28.13 2.43 22.94
CA TYR A 81 28.44 1.92 21.60
C TYR A 81 27.71 0.62 21.30
N SER A 82 27.61 -0.27 22.29
CA SER A 82 27.03 -1.59 22.11
C SER A 82 26.50 -2.14 23.44
N VAL A 83 25.43 -2.92 23.35
CA VAL A 83 24.80 -3.64 24.46
C VAL A 83 24.63 -5.09 24.03
N GLY A 84 24.86 -6.02 24.95
CA GLY A 84 24.69 -7.44 24.69
C GLY A 84 24.15 -8.21 25.90
N VAL A 85 23.43 -9.28 25.62
CA VAL A 85 22.91 -10.22 26.61
C VAL A 85 23.17 -11.65 26.16
N GLY A 86 23.44 -12.55 27.11
CA GLY A 86 23.57 -13.98 26.80
C GLY A 86 22.19 -14.57 26.54
N PHE A 87 21.96 -15.13 25.35
CA PHE A 87 20.64 -15.63 24.96
C PHE A 87 20.10 -16.79 25.84
N GLN A 88 21.01 -17.60 26.38
CA GLN A 88 20.75 -18.73 27.29
C GLN A 88 21.12 -18.40 28.75
N ALA A 89 21.43 -17.14 29.07
CA ALA A 89 21.77 -16.76 30.43
C ALA A 89 20.59 -17.06 31.38
N SER A 90 20.89 -17.65 32.53
CA SER A 90 19.91 -17.89 33.60
C SER A 90 19.62 -16.63 34.43
N ASP A 91 20.47 -15.62 34.28
CA ASP A 91 20.50 -14.42 35.10
C ASP A 91 20.19 -13.20 34.23
N SER A 92 19.66 -12.15 34.85
CA SER A 92 19.36 -10.86 34.20
C SER A 92 20.60 -9.98 34.00
N ASN A 93 21.76 -10.61 33.74
CA ASN A 93 23.01 -9.88 33.52
C ASN A 93 23.11 -9.44 32.06
N PHE A 94 23.52 -8.19 31.85
CA PHE A 94 23.85 -7.66 30.55
C PHE A 94 25.22 -6.96 30.60
N TYR A 95 25.76 -6.76 29.40
CA TYR A 95 27.03 -6.09 29.18
C TYR A 95 26.79 -4.88 28.29
N ALA A 96 27.38 -3.75 28.66
CA ALA A 96 27.40 -2.57 27.82
C ALA A 96 28.83 -2.06 27.73
N ILE A 97 29.12 -1.40 26.63
CA ILE A 97 30.38 -0.69 26.46
C ILE A 97 30.11 0.70 25.95
N GLY A 98 30.88 1.63 26.50
CA GLY A 98 30.70 3.02 26.21
C GLY A 98 31.96 3.83 26.40
N GLN A 99 31.78 5.14 26.33
CA GLN A 99 32.83 6.11 26.60
C GLN A 99 32.30 7.16 27.55
N VAL A 100 33.13 7.54 28.52
CA VAL A 100 32.91 8.69 29.40
C VAL A 100 33.75 9.84 28.89
N VAL A 101 33.11 10.93 28.47
CA VAL A 101 33.83 12.15 28.06
C VAL A 101 34.09 13.01 29.30
N THR A 102 35.19 12.73 30.00
CA THR A 102 35.64 13.62 31.08
C THR A 102 36.32 14.86 30.49
N GLY A 103 36.05 16.05 31.03
CA GLY A 103 36.57 17.33 30.52
C GLY A 103 38.11 17.49 30.47
N ASN A 104 38.87 16.47 30.89
CA ASN A 104 40.34 16.44 30.87
C ASN A 104 40.92 15.21 30.12
N GLY A 105 40.11 14.38 29.47
CA GLY A 105 40.58 13.20 28.72
C GLY A 105 39.46 12.27 28.29
N GLN A 106 39.62 11.65 27.11
CA GLN A 106 38.71 10.64 26.58
C GLN A 106 39.13 9.25 27.08
N ASN A 107 38.31 8.64 27.94
CA ASN A 107 38.51 7.27 28.43
C ASN A 107 37.32 6.41 28.01
N ALA A 108 37.59 5.24 27.44
CA ALA A 108 36.54 4.24 27.17
C ALA A 108 36.29 3.41 28.43
N ASP A 109 35.03 3.32 28.85
CA ASP A 109 34.63 2.57 30.04
C ASP A 109 33.75 1.38 29.64
N LEU A 110 34.12 0.23 30.18
CA LEU A 110 33.43 -1.04 29.97
C LEU A 110 32.70 -1.36 31.28
N ASN A 111 31.38 -1.23 31.28
CA ASN A 111 30.56 -1.37 32.49
C ASN A 111 29.68 -2.63 32.40
N GLN A 112 29.88 -3.58 33.33
CA GLN A 112 28.92 -4.65 33.57
C GLN A 112 27.82 -4.17 34.52
N ILE A 113 26.65 -3.85 34.02
CA ILE A 113 25.73 -3.00 34.79
C ILE A 113 24.80 -3.80 35.75
N ALA A 114 24.87 -5.14 35.75
CA ALA A 114 24.23 -5.98 36.80
C ALA A 114 25.16 -6.40 37.96
N ARG A 115 26.49 -6.20 37.82
CA ARG A 115 27.55 -6.22 38.86
C ARG A 115 28.76 -5.48 38.27
N ALA A 116 28.90 -4.19 38.57
CA ALA A 116 29.90 -3.32 37.96
C ALA A 116 31.34 -3.79 38.24
N ILE A 117 32.10 -4.07 37.16
CA ILE A 117 33.55 -3.90 37.16
C ILE A 117 33.83 -2.82 36.12
N ILE A 118 34.08 -1.61 36.61
CA ILE A 118 34.65 -0.50 35.87
C ILE A 118 36.13 -0.81 35.72
N SER A 119 36.61 -0.93 34.49
CA SER A 119 38.02 -0.68 34.21
C SER A 119 38.10 0.36 33.12
N GLU A 120 38.61 1.54 33.46
CA GLU A 120 39.05 2.53 32.49
C GLU A 120 40.01 1.85 31.52
N ILE A 121 39.59 1.67 30.27
CA ILE A 121 40.46 1.13 29.25
C ILE A 121 41.01 2.33 28.47
N PRO A 122 42.31 2.64 28.58
CA PRO A 122 42.89 3.82 27.96
C PRO A 122 43.09 3.58 26.46
N PHE A 123 42.02 3.65 25.67
CA PHE A 123 42.09 3.61 24.22
C PHE A 123 41.22 4.69 23.58
N LEU A 124 41.65 5.09 22.38
CA LEU A 124 40.92 6.00 21.51
C LEU A 124 39.51 5.45 21.25
N PRO A 125 38.46 6.29 21.26
CA PRO A 125 37.13 5.89 20.84
C PRO A 125 37.20 5.25 19.45
N ASP A 126 36.54 4.10 19.30
CA ASP A 126 36.45 3.39 18.04
C ASP A 126 34.97 3.13 17.74
N ASP A 127 34.43 3.90 16.79
CA ASP A 127 33.03 3.87 16.35
C ASP A 127 32.58 2.49 15.80
N PHE A 128 33.51 1.52 15.72
CA PHE A 128 33.32 0.18 15.19
C PHE A 128 33.43 -0.91 16.25
N LEU A 129 33.46 -0.56 17.52
CA LEU A 129 33.50 -1.52 18.61
C LEU A 129 32.19 -2.31 18.71
N VAL A 130 32.27 -3.61 18.46
CA VAL A 130 31.14 -4.54 18.54
C VAL A 130 31.27 -5.39 19.80
N ILE A 131 30.19 -5.53 20.58
CA ILE A 131 30.12 -6.51 21.66
C ILE A 131 29.26 -7.70 21.27
N VAL A 132 29.73 -8.89 21.63
CA VAL A 132 28.95 -10.12 21.65
C VAL A 132 29.09 -10.79 23.01
N VAL A 133 28.04 -11.46 23.46
CA VAL A 133 28.00 -12.09 24.78
C VAL A 133 27.80 -13.57 24.60
N HIS A 134 28.67 -14.39 25.21
CA HIS A 134 28.57 -15.84 25.16
C HIS A 134 27.13 -16.28 25.51
N PRO A 135 26.55 -17.32 24.88
CA PRO A 135 25.14 -17.66 25.07
C PRO A 135 24.72 -17.80 26.54
N THR A 136 25.57 -18.38 27.40
CA THR A 136 25.30 -18.55 28.84
C THR A 136 25.61 -17.31 29.69
N GLY A 137 26.08 -16.21 29.10
CA GLY A 137 26.51 -15.01 29.81
C GLY A 137 27.85 -15.12 30.53
N GLN A 138 28.63 -16.18 30.30
CA GLN A 138 29.90 -16.45 31.00
C GLN A 138 30.99 -15.42 30.71
N PHE A 139 31.02 -14.84 29.51
CA PHE A 139 31.95 -13.79 29.13
C PHE A 139 31.36 -12.97 27.99
N ALA A 140 31.95 -11.81 27.74
CA ALA A 140 31.67 -10.96 26.59
C ALA A 140 32.95 -10.74 25.78
N LEU A 141 32.82 -10.62 24.46
CA LEU A 141 33.90 -10.24 23.55
C LEU A 141 33.62 -8.83 23.04
N GLY A 142 34.57 -7.92 23.22
CA GLY A 142 34.61 -6.63 22.54
C GLY A 142 35.58 -6.72 21.36
N LEU A 143 35.10 -6.44 20.15
CA LEU A 143 35.88 -6.53 18.90
C LEU A 143 36.02 -5.15 18.28
N ALA A 144 37.26 -4.69 18.15
CA ALA A 144 37.60 -3.44 17.48
C ALA A 144 38.63 -3.69 16.35
N PRO A 145 38.79 -2.73 15.43
CA PRO A 145 39.87 -2.73 14.44
C PRO A 145 41.27 -2.93 15.04
N ASN A 146 41.53 -2.37 16.22
CA ASN A 146 42.87 -2.30 16.80
C ASN A 146 43.11 -3.21 18.01
N PHE A 147 42.06 -3.77 18.59
CA PHE A 147 42.15 -4.66 19.74
C PHE A 147 40.92 -5.56 19.82
N ALA A 148 41.00 -6.61 20.62
CA ALA A 148 39.82 -7.23 21.18
C ALA A 148 39.98 -7.39 22.68
N ILE A 149 38.87 -7.49 23.37
CA ILE A 149 38.81 -7.68 24.81
C ILE A 149 37.92 -8.89 25.09
N ILE A 150 38.42 -9.79 25.93
CA ILE A 150 37.61 -10.85 26.53
C ILE A 150 37.32 -10.43 27.96
N PHE A 151 36.05 -10.15 28.25
CA PHE A 151 35.59 -9.76 29.58
C PHE A 151 34.93 -10.97 30.27
N ASN A 152 35.49 -11.41 31.39
CA ASN A 152 34.90 -12.45 32.23
C ASN A 152 34.45 -11.81 33.54
N PRO A 153 33.18 -11.96 33.99
CA PRO A 153 32.67 -11.39 35.24
C PRO A 153 33.48 -11.73 36.49
N SER A 154 34.18 -12.86 36.47
CA SER A 154 34.95 -13.36 37.61
C SER A 154 36.43 -12.95 37.59
N GLY A 155 36.89 -12.24 36.55
CA GLY A 155 38.30 -11.94 36.35
C GLY A 155 38.57 -10.57 35.71
N SER A 156 39.84 -10.22 35.56
CA SER A 156 40.24 -9.02 34.83
C SER A 156 40.03 -9.21 33.32
N PRO A 157 39.62 -8.15 32.59
CA PRO A 157 39.52 -8.21 31.14
C PRO A 157 40.86 -8.60 30.52
N THR A 158 40.82 -9.54 29.58
CA THR A 158 42.00 -9.94 28.80
C THR A 158 42.03 -9.14 27.51
N LEU A 159 43.02 -8.25 27.39
CA LEU A 159 43.25 -7.47 26.17
C LEU A 159 44.10 -8.27 25.19
N ILE A 160 43.64 -8.40 23.96
CA ILE A 160 44.32 -9.06 22.86
C ILE A 160 44.61 -8.02 21.78
N THR A 161 45.88 -7.89 21.39
CA THR A 161 46.29 -6.87 20.42
C THR A 161 45.93 -7.28 18.99
N LYS A 162 45.77 -6.28 18.11
CA LYS A 162 45.39 -6.42 16.69
C LYS A 162 46.04 -7.60 15.96
N THR A 163 47.36 -7.72 16.11
CA THR A 163 48.21 -8.64 15.34
C THR A 163 48.02 -10.11 15.71
N SER A 164 47.47 -10.40 16.89
CA SER A 164 47.17 -11.77 17.32
C SER A 164 45.89 -12.32 16.72
N ILE A 165 44.95 -11.44 16.31
CA ILE A 165 43.60 -11.84 15.90
C ILE A 165 43.46 -11.73 14.40
N TRP A 166 43.71 -10.54 13.87
CA TRP A 166 43.58 -10.26 12.45
C TRP A 166 44.95 -10.44 11.80
N SER A 167 45.09 -11.46 10.95
CA SER A 167 46.31 -11.68 10.17
C SER A 167 46.64 -10.51 9.22
N ASN A 168 45.69 -9.59 9.00
CA ASN A 168 45.85 -8.39 8.20
C ASN A 168 45.43 -7.15 9.01
N SER A 169 46.30 -6.13 9.06
CA SER A 169 46.08 -4.91 9.84
C SER A 169 44.97 -3.99 9.31
N SER A 170 44.23 -4.41 8.28
CA SER A 170 43.23 -3.59 7.58
C SER A 170 41.78 -4.03 7.79
N PHE A 171 41.50 -4.97 8.70
CA PHE A 171 40.14 -5.42 9.00
C PHE A 171 39.47 -4.55 10.08
N THR A 172 38.23 -4.17 9.80
CA THR A 172 37.34 -3.41 10.67
C THR A 172 36.10 -4.28 10.95
N PRO A 173 35.93 -4.84 12.16
CA PRO A 173 34.71 -5.56 12.52
C PRO A 173 33.51 -4.62 12.46
N ARG A 174 32.35 -5.13 12.02
CA ARG A 174 31.11 -4.35 11.87
C ARG A 174 29.91 -5.01 12.53
N ALA A 175 29.91 -6.33 12.63
CA ALA A 175 28.94 -7.11 13.36
C ALA A 175 29.55 -8.45 13.75
N ALA A 176 29.05 -9.04 14.82
CA ALA A 176 29.46 -10.35 15.25
C ALA A 176 28.30 -11.03 15.99
N ASP A 177 28.37 -12.35 16.07
CA ASP A 177 27.53 -13.15 16.95
C ASP A 177 28.32 -14.39 17.42
N ILE A 178 27.95 -14.96 18.55
CA ILE A 178 28.73 -16.00 19.25
C ILE A 178 27.86 -17.21 19.62
N ASP A 179 28.32 -18.39 19.19
CA ASP A 179 27.86 -19.68 19.68
C ASP A 179 28.75 -20.16 20.84
N THR A 180 28.33 -21.22 21.52
CA THR A 180 29.13 -21.94 22.52
C THR A 180 30.53 -22.34 22.05
N ASN A 181 30.72 -22.64 20.75
CA ASN A 181 32.00 -23.15 20.24
C ASN A 181 32.79 -22.19 19.36
N PHE A 182 32.14 -21.19 18.77
CA PHE A 182 32.76 -20.30 17.80
C PHE A 182 32.07 -18.94 17.75
N THR A 183 32.78 -17.95 17.20
CA THR A 183 32.25 -16.61 16.93
C THR A 183 32.29 -16.36 15.42
N ILE A 184 31.23 -15.75 14.89
CA ILE A 184 31.20 -15.22 13.53
C ILE A 184 31.41 -13.73 13.60
N VAL A 185 32.35 -13.21 12.79
CA VAL A 185 32.64 -11.78 12.71
C VAL A 185 32.55 -11.33 11.26
N ALA A 186 31.62 -10.42 10.97
CA ALA A 186 31.50 -9.77 9.68
C ALA A 186 32.11 -8.37 9.74
N GLY A 187 32.80 -7.98 8.67
CA GLY A 187 33.42 -6.67 8.61
C GLY A 187 33.97 -6.31 7.24
N ILE A 188 34.76 -5.24 7.21
CA ILE A 188 35.36 -4.69 5.99
C ILE A 188 36.86 -4.79 6.10
N ARG A 189 37.51 -5.30 5.05
CA ARG A 189 38.96 -5.35 4.93
C ARG A 189 39.42 -4.38 3.85
N ALA A 190 40.34 -3.46 4.18
CA ALA A 190 40.95 -2.62 3.15
C ALA A 190 41.80 -3.46 2.19
N ASN A 191 41.66 -3.17 0.89
CA ASN A 191 42.50 -3.74 -0.15
C ASN A 191 43.72 -2.85 -0.41
N SER A 192 44.65 -3.32 -1.23
CA SER A 192 45.82 -2.52 -1.61
C SER A 192 45.38 -1.24 -2.32
N ALA A 193 46.16 -0.17 -2.16
CA ALA A 193 45.90 1.12 -2.83
C ALA A 193 45.86 1.03 -4.37
N SER A 194 46.44 -0.03 -4.94
CA SER A 194 46.42 -0.36 -6.38
C SER A 194 45.16 -1.11 -6.85
N SER A 195 44.28 -1.53 -5.93
CA SER A 195 43.05 -2.24 -6.27
C SER A 195 41.98 -1.28 -6.79
N ASN A 196 41.23 -1.71 -7.81
CA ASN A 196 40.05 -0.97 -8.29
C ASN A 196 38.91 -0.93 -7.25
N VAL A 197 38.91 -1.88 -6.31
CA VAL A 197 37.98 -1.95 -5.17
C VAL A 197 38.76 -1.67 -3.90
N LEU A 198 38.48 -0.54 -3.23
CA LEU A 198 39.25 -0.06 -2.07
C LEU A 198 39.10 -0.92 -0.81
N ALA A 199 38.00 -1.66 -0.67
CA ALA A 199 37.78 -2.56 0.46
C ALA A 199 36.93 -3.78 0.04
N SER A 200 36.89 -4.82 0.86
CA SER A 200 36.11 -6.03 0.63
C SER A 200 35.36 -6.43 1.88
N VAL A 201 34.16 -6.98 1.70
CA VAL A 201 33.39 -7.58 2.78
C VAL A 201 34.01 -8.94 3.12
N VAL A 202 34.27 -9.17 4.40
CA VAL A 202 34.90 -10.39 4.90
C VAL A 202 34.09 -10.93 6.07
N VAL A 203 33.91 -12.25 6.11
CA VAL A 203 33.30 -12.97 7.22
C VAL A 203 34.32 -13.97 7.76
N TYR A 204 34.62 -13.86 9.04
CA TYR A 204 35.50 -14.77 9.76
C TYR A 204 34.68 -15.72 10.65
N LEU A 205 35.11 -16.97 10.67
CA LEU A 205 34.74 -17.96 11.69
C LEU A 205 35.95 -18.14 12.59
N ILE A 206 35.82 -17.79 13.87
CA ILE A 206 36.93 -17.74 14.82
C ILE A 206 36.60 -18.54 16.08
N ASP A 207 37.64 -19.03 16.74
CA ASP A 207 37.53 -19.57 18.09
C ASP A 207 37.11 -18.45 19.07
N ASN A 208 36.25 -18.79 20.04
CA ASN A 208 35.86 -17.93 21.15
C ASN A 208 37.05 -17.43 21.99
N THR A 209 38.19 -18.14 21.99
CA THR A 209 39.43 -17.66 22.64
C THR A 209 40.16 -16.57 21.85
N LEU A 210 39.69 -16.26 20.63
CA LEU A 210 40.31 -15.31 19.68
C LEU A 210 41.76 -15.67 19.29
N SER A 211 42.18 -16.91 19.53
CA SER A 211 43.53 -17.39 19.23
C SER A 211 43.70 -17.91 17.80
N HIS A 212 42.60 -18.24 17.13
CA HIS A 212 42.63 -18.89 15.81
C HIS A 212 41.42 -18.52 14.94
N ILE A 213 41.69 -18.25 13.66
CA ILE A 213 40.68 -18.10 12.60
C ILE A 213 40.53 -19.45 11.90
N TYR A 214 39.39 -20.13 12.07
CA TYR A 214 39.13 -21.42 11.43
C TYR A 214 38.85 -21.29 9.93
N SER A 215 38.03 -20.30 9.56
CA SER A 215 37.63 -20.10 8.16
C SER A 215 37.45 -18.61 7.85
N THR A 216 37.64 -18.26 6.58
CA THR A 216 37.45 -16.92 6.05
C THR A 216 36.68 -16.99 4.75
N TRP A 217 35.63 -16.19 4.64
CA TRP A 217 34.93 -15.94 3.39
C TRP A 217 35.09 -14.47 2.98
N THR A 218 35.26 -14.20 1.70
CA THR A 218 35.39 -12.84 1.16
C THR A 218 34.43 -12.66 0.00
N TYR A 219 33.64 -11.60 0.03
CA TYR A 219 32.73 -11.27 -1.06
C TYR A 219 33.52 -10.77 -2.27
N VAL A 220 33.25 -11.37 -3.43
CA VAL A 220 33.74 -10.91 -4.73
C VAL A 220 32.52 -10.57 -5.59
N PRO A 221 32.26 -9.29 -5.87
CA PRO A 221 31.12 -8.91 -6.71
C PRO A 221 31.29 -9.47 -8.12
N ALA A 222 30.18 -9.84 -8.76
CA ALA A 222 30.20 -10.30 -10.13
C ALA A 222 30.72 -9.20 -11.07
N ASN A 223 31.49 -9.57 -12.09
CA ASN A 223 32.02 -8.63 -13.08
C ASN A 223 30.86 -7.85 -13.74
N ASN A 224 31.00 -6.53 -13.85
CA ASN A 224 30.02 -5.59 -14.42
C ASN A 224 28.70 -5.45 -13.62
N SER A 225 28.61 -6.00 -12.41
CA SER A 225 27.50 -5.71 -11.51
C SER A 225 27.60 -4.28 -10.96
N TRP A 226 26.49 -3.65 -10.59
CA TRP A 226 26.54 -2.35 -9.91
C TRP A 226 27.29 -2.46 -8.57
N GLN A 227 27.27 -3.63 -7.91
CA GLN A 227 28.06 -3.91 -6.73
C GLN A 227 29.58 -3.84 -6.98
N SER A 228 30.03 -4.20 -8.18
CA SER A 228 31.45 -4.04 -8.57
C SER A 228 31.88 -2.58 -8.75
N GLN A 229 30.91 -1.67 -8.89
CA GLN A 229 31.14 -0.22 -8.99
C GLN A 229 31.08 0.48 -7.63
N LEU A 230 30.61 -0.20 -6.58
CA LEU A 230 30.60 0.33 -5.22
C LEU A 230 32.04 0.51 -4.73
N LYS A 231 32.56 1.72 -4.88
CA LYS A 231 33.78 2.13 -4.20
C LYS A 231 33.42 2.37 -2.74
N PHE A 232 33.93 1.51 -1.86
CA PHE A 232 33.77 1.70 -0.42
C PHE A 232 34.63 2.87 0.08
N SER A 233 34.34 4.10 -0.36
CA SER A 233 34.98 5.31 0.16
C SER A 233 34.56 5.51 1.62
N CYS A 234 35.49 5.96 2.47
CA CYS A 234 35.24 6.23 3.89
C CYS A 234 34.77 5.00 4.68
N TYR A 235 35.32 3.80 4.41
CA TYR A 235 35.06 2.59 5.22
C TYR A 235 35.75 2.63 6.59
N ASP A 236 36.63 3.60 6.78
CA ASP A 236 37.34 3.96 7.99
C ASP A 236 36.58 5.01 8.83
N SER A 237 35.49 5.59 8.31
CA SER A 237 34.58 6.43 9.06
C SER A 237 33.25 5.71 9.32
N TRP A 238 32.54 6.14 10.36
CA TRP A 238 31.20 5.65 10.62
C TRP A 238 30.22 6.08 9.52
N SER A 239 29.35 5.15 9.11
CA SER A 239 28.28 5.39 8.16
C SER A 239 27.26 4.25 8.19
N VAL A 240 25.97 4.59 8.15
CA VAL A 240 24.84 3.63 8.10
C VAL A 240 25.02 2.57 7.00
N LYS A 241 25.63 2.93 5.86
CA LYS A 241 25.88 1.99 4.75
C LYS A 241 26.70 0.76 5.18
N TYR A 242 27.54 0.89 6.21
CA TYR A 242 28.44 -0.16 6.69
C TYR A 242 27.96 -0.86 7.97
N THR A 243 26.74 -0.56 8.43
CA THR A 243 26.11 -1.27 9.55
C THR A 243 25.73 -2.67 9.11
N MET A 244 26.57 -3.65 9.41
CA MET A 244 26.30 -5.06 9.11
C MET A 244 25.50 -5.68 10.25
N SER A 245 24.96 -6.88 10.01
CA SER A 245 24.34 -7.70 11.04
C SER A 245 24.76 -9.14 10.89
N VAL A 246 24.88 -9.83 12.02
CA VAL A 246 25.16 -11.27 12.09
C VAL A 246 24.18 -11.86 13.08
N ASP A 247 23.60 -13.01 12.73
CA ASP A 247 22.76 -13.80 13.63
C ASP A 247 23.05 -15.29 13.40
N ILE A 248 23.43 -15.98 14.47
CA ILE A 248 23.58 -17.43 14.54
C ILE A 248 22.24 -17.98 15.04
N ASN A 249 21.68 -18.94 14.30
CA ASN A 249 20.38 -19.48 14.65
C ASN A 249 20.44 -20.26 15.98
N ASN A 250 19.78 -19.74 17.01
CA ASN A 250 19.76 -20.35 18.34
C ASN A 250 19.18 -21.77 18.41
N TYR A 251 18.31 -22.16 17.46
CA TYR A 251 17.75 -23.52 17.37
C TYR A 251 18.65 -24.46 16.58
N ASN A 252 19.49 -23.91 15.70
CA ASN A 252 20.43 -24.67 14.90
C ASN A 252 21.69 -23.83 14.63
N PRO A 253 22.70 -23.89 15.52
CA PRO A 253 23.86 -23.00 15.45
C PRO A 253 24.73 -23.25 14.22
N THR A 254 24.48 -24.31 13.45
CA THR A 254 25.16 -24.51 12.17
C THR A 254 24.71 -23.52 11.10
N ARG A 255 23.70 -22.66 11.36
CA ARG A 255 23.13 -21.75 10.36
C ARG A 255 23.38 -20.31 10.79
N VAL A 256 23.91 -19.53 9.86
CA VAL A 256 24.32 -18.15 10.13
C VAL A 256 23.82 -17.24 9.02
N LEU A 257 23.22 -16.13 9.42
CA LEU A 257 22.82 -15.05 8.54
C LEU A 257 23.78 -13.88 8.71
N VAL A 258 24.24 -13.33 7.59
CA VAL A 258 25.07 -12.13 7.58
C VAL A 258 24.45 -11.11 6.63
N GLY A 259 23.95 -10.02 7.20
CA GLY A 259 23.37 -8.92 6.45
C GLY A 259 24.39 -7.83 6.14
N VAL A 260 24.44 -7.41 4.88
CA VAL A 260 25.43 -6.45 4.38
C VAL A 260 24.76 -5.37 3.53
N PRO A 261 24.32 -4.26 4.15
CA PRO A 261 23.53 -3.22 3.48
C PRO A 261 24.23 -2.53 2.32
N CYS A 262 25.54 -2.31 2.41
CA CYS A 262 26.29 -1.66 1.34
C CYS A 262 26.24 -2.43 0.02
N VAL A 263 26.18 -3.77 0.07
CA VAL A 263 26.01 -4.63 -1.13
C VAL A 263 24.56 -5.08 -1.32
N ASN A 264 23.65 -4.59 -0.48
CA ASN A 264 22.22 -4.86 -0.52
C ASN A 264 21.87 -6.36 -0.52
N THR A 265 22.62 -7.15 0.24
CA THR A 265 22.56 -8.61 0.21
C THR A 265 22.63 -9.19 1.62
N VAL A 266 21.85 -10.25 1.86
CA VAL A 266 21.98 -11.12 3.03
C VAL A 266 22.53 -12.46 2.58
N PHE A 267 23.61 -12.89 3.23
CA PHE A 267 24.29 -14.15 2.97
C PHE A 267 23.88 -15.19 4.01
N HIS A 268 23.61 -16.42 3.55
CA HIS A 268 23.31 -17.56 4.41
C HIS A 268 24.45 -18.56 4.35
N PHE A 269 25.04 -18.82 5.50
CA PHE A 269 26.14 -19.73 5.68
C PHE A 269 25.73 -20.96 6.48
N ILE A 270 26.36 -22.08 6.16
CA ILE A 270 26.38 -23.27 7.00
C ILE A 270 27.78 -23.42 7.62
N VAL A 271 27.81 -23.55 8.94
CA VAL A 271 28.99 -23.90 9.71
C VAL A 271 29.10 -25.42 9.80
N GLY A 272 30.18 -25.97 9.25
CA GLY A 272 30.44 -27.41 9.19
C GLY A 272 31.64 -27.85 10.02
N GLY A 273 31.95 -29.14 9.97
CA GLY A 273 33.18 -29.69 10.56
C GLY A 273 33.32 -29.46 12.06
N GLY A 274 32.20 -29.45 12.80
CA GLY A 274 32.19 -29.19 14.24
C GLY A 274 32.53 -27.75 14.63
N GLY A 275 32.23 -26.76 13.78
CA GLY A 275 32.50 -25.35 14.08
C GLY A 275 33.74 -24.77 13.40
N THR A 276 34.28 -25.44 12.39
CA THR A 276 35.58 -25.08 11.79
C THR A 276 35.51 -24.68 10.31
N THR A 277 34.45 -25.02 9.61
CA THR A 277 34.29 -24.63 8.19
C THR A 277 33.10 -23.70 8.03
N LEU A 278 33.24 -22.71 7.15
CA LEU A 278 32.19 -21.74 6.83
C LEU A 278 31.89 -21.81 5.33
N ASN A 279 30.72 -22.33 4.96
CA ASN A 279 30.31 -22.50 3.57
C ASN A 279 29.11 -21.60 3.26
N LEU A 280 29.23 -20.75 2.24
CA LEU A 280 28.10 -20.01 1.71
C LEU A 280 27.16 -20.97 0.99
N THR A 281 25.89 -21.02 1.40
CA THR A 281 24.89 -21.86 0.74
C THR A 281 23.98 -21.06 -0.17
N ASP A 282 23.63 -19.83 0.23
CA ASP A 282 22.77 -18.97 -0.57
C ASP A 282 22.94 -17.48 -0.25
N GLN A 283 22.38 -16.62 -1.11
CA GLN A 283 22.33 -15.17 -0.92
C GLN A 283 21.01 -14.59 -1.45
N ILE A 284 20.42 -13.67 -0.70
CA ILE A 284 19.27 -12.87 -1.16
C ILE A 284 19.71 -11.44 -1.39
N SER A 285 19.39 -10.89 -2.57
CA SER A 285 19.57 -9.46 -2.86
C SER A 285 18.23 -8.75 -3.04
N ASN A 286 18.14 -7.50 -2.61
CA ASN A 286 16.92 -6.68 -2.72
C ASN A 286 16.89 -5.82 -4.00
N ALA A 287 17.50 -6.32 -5.09
CA ALA A 287 17.59 -5.67 -6.40
C ALA A 287 17.99 -4.18 -6.34
N ASN A 288 17.05 -3.26 -6.63
CA ASN A 288 17.30 -1.85 -6.96
C ASN A 288 17.21 -0.85 -5.78
N SER A 289 16.89 -1.30 -4.57
CA SER A 289 16.92 -0.43 -3.37
C SER A 289 18.19 -0.71 -2.58
N VAL A 290 18.65 0.20 -1.71
CA VAL A 290 19.84 -0.02 -0.87
C VAL A 290 19.46 0.07 0.60
N GLY A 291 20.05 -0.77 1.46
CA GLY A 291 19.72 -0.86 2.88
C GLY A 291 19.23 -2.23 3.36
N PHE A 292 19.24 -3.25 2.49
CA PHE A 292 18.82 -4.61 2.86
C PHE A 292 19.84 -5.35 3.71
N GLY A 293 19.40 -5.94 4.82
CA GLY A 293 20.26 -6.69 5.73
C GLY A 293 20.88 -5.83 6.84
N LYS A 294 20.29 -4.69 7.17
CA LYS A 294 20.76 -3.85 8.29
C LYS A 294 20.61 -4.57 9.63
N GLY A 295 19.53 -5.34 9.76
CA GLY A 295 19.35 -6.32 10.82
C GLY A 295 18.93 -7.65 10.21
N VAL A 296 19.38 -8.74 10.81
CA VAL A 296 18.99 -10.12 10.51
C VAL A 296 18.73 -10.83 11.82
N ALA A 297 17.70 -11.68 11.88
CA ALA A 297 17.47 -12.50 13.06
C ALA A 297 16.73 -13.79 12.73
N SER A 298 17.18 -14.88 13.34
CA SER A 298 16.55 -16.20 13.26
C SER A 298 15.51 -16.34 14.36
N ILE A 299 14.26 -16.62 13.98
CA ILE A 299 13.12 -16.68 14.92
C ILE A 299 12.82 -18.13 15.31
N ALA A 300 13.01 -19.05 14.38
CA ALA A 300 12.80 -20.49 14.54
C ALA A 300 13.87 -21.25 13.75
N SER A 301 13.85 -22.59 13.80
CA SER A 301 14.79 -23.42 13.03
C SER A 301 14.73 -23.19 11.51
N ASP A 302 13.60 -22.66 11.02
CA ASP A 302 13.26 -22.54 9.61
C ASP A 302 12.81 -21.13 9.19
N GLN A 303 12.85 -20.14 10.09
CA GLN A 303 12.38 -18.77 9.84
C GLN A 303 13.41 -17.71 10.18
N ALA A 304 13.51 -16.70 9.31
CA ALA A 304 14.31 -15.51 9.55
C ALA A 304 13.56 -14.24 9.20
N ALA A 305 13.87 -13.17 9.93
CA ALA A 305 13.47 -11.82 9.62
C ALA A 305 14.68 -11.01 9.15
N ILE A 306 14.46 -10.21 8.11
CA ILE A 306 15.46 -9.31 7.55
C ILE A 306 14.87 -7.90 7.53
N LEU A 307 15.57 -6.94 8.13
CA LEU A 307 15.22 -5.54 8.01
C LEU A 307 15.70 -5.00 6.66
N ALA A 308 14.73 -4.61 5.86
CA ALA A 308 14.89 -3.98 4.57
C ALA A 308 14.62 -2.48 4.73
N ASN A 309 15.68 -1.72 4.99
CA ASN A 309 15.60 -0.27 4.90
C ASN A 309 15.75 0.12 3.43
N ILE A 310 14.93 1.07 3.00
CA ILE A 310 14.98 1.64 1.66
C ILE A 310 15.54 3.04 1.79
N TYR A 311 16.79 3.21 1.38
CA TYR A 311 17.42 4.51 1.24
C TYR A 311 17.41 4.97 -0.23
N THR A 312 17.60 6.28 -0.45
CA THR A 312 18.03 6.78 -1.75
C THR A 312 19.37 6.17 -2.16
N SER A 313 19.68 6.12 -3.46
CA SER A 313 20.92 5.51 -3.98
C SER A 313 22.21 6.15 -3.44
N THR A 314 22.12 7.38 -2.94
CA THR A 314 23.18 8.15 -2.29
C THR A 314 23.26 7.95 -0.78
N PHE A 315 22.38 7.13 -0.17
CA PHE A 315 22.20 6.99 1.28
C PHE A 315 21.93 8.32 2.00
N SER A 316 21.39 9.33 1.29
CA SER A 316 21.18 10.67 1.84
C SER A 316 19.81 10.85 2.50
N SER A 317 18.87 9.95 2.23
CA SER A 317 17.53 10.01 2.83
C SER A 317 16.93 8.62 3.01
N TRP A 318 16.24 8.46 4.13
CA TRP A 318 15.42 7.29 4.44
C TRP A 318 14.07 7.41 3.76
N LEU A 319 13.64 6.35 3.05
CA LEU A 319 12.35 6.33 2.37
C LEU A 319 11.32 5.46 3.09
N SER A 320 11.73 4.27 3.55
CA SER A 320 10.86 3.39 4.36
C SER A 320 11.66 2.26 5.01
N SER A 321 11.05 1.60 5.99
CA SER A 321 11.52 0.33 6.54
C SER A 321 10.47 -0.75 6.44
N GLN A 322 10.92 -1.96 6.13
CA GLN A 322 10.09 -3.15 6.08
C GLN A 322 10.82 -4.32 6.73
N ILE A 323 10.10 -5.14 7.49
CA ILE A 323 10.61 -6.41 7.99
C ILE A 323 10.13 -7.50 7.05
N ARG A 324 11.06 -8.18 6.40
CA ARG A 324 10.79 -9.27 5.47
C ARG A 324 11.03 -10.60 6.17
N VAL A 325 9.98 -11.40 6.28
CA VAL A 325 10.03 -12.73 6.91
C VAL A 325 10.16 -13.78 5.83
N TYR A 326 11.14 -14.66 5.97
CA TYR A 326 11.40 -15.79 5.10
C TYR A 326 11.17 -17.08 5.88
N THR A 327 10.35 -17.96 5.33
CA THR A 327 10.13 -19.32 5.84
C THR A 327 10.89 -20.33 4.97
N GLN A 328 11.02 -21.56 5.44
CA GLN A 328 11.70 -22.66 4.74
C GLN A 328 13.22 -22.49 4.61
N LEU A 329 13.89 -21.99 5.65
CA LEU A 329 15.33 -22.17 5.77
C LEU A 329 15.85 -23.64 5.84
N PRO A 330 15.09 -24.74 6.02
CA PRO A 330 15.64 -26.08 6.06
C PRO A 330 16.28 -26.50 4.73
N SER A 331 15.79 -25.99 3.60
CA SER A 331 16.46 -26.14 2.31
C SER A 331 17.77 -25.37 2.28
N THR A 332 18.75 -25.86 1.52
CA THR A 332 20.04 -25.18 1.33
C THR A 332 19.92 -23.77 0.74
N SER A 333 18.73 -23.39 0.25
CA SER A 333 18.42 -22.08 -0.31
C SER A 333 17.36 -21.34 0.49
N LEU A 334 17.55 -20.04 0.63
CA LEU A 334 16.54 -19.06 1.05
C LEU A 334 15.54 -18.84 -0.10
N ALA A 335 14.26 -18.65 0.22
CA ALA A 335 13.25 -18.32 -0.79
C ALA A 335 13.57 -16.95 -1.44
N SER A 336 13.41 -16.85 -2.77
CA SER A 336 13.64 -15.60 -3.50
C SER A 336 12.62 -14.51 -3.16
N THR A 337 11.44 -14.90 -2.69
CA THR A 337 10.37 -14.00 -2.26
C THR A 337 10.11 -14.16 -0.75
N PRO A 338 9.94 -13.05 -0.01
CA PRO A 338 9.57 -13.14 1.40
C PRO A 338 8.17 -13.75 1.55
N THR A 339 7.98 -14.56 2.58
CA THR A 339 6.69 -15.14 2.96
C THR A 339 5.77 -14.06 3.54
N ALA A 340 6.35 -13.07 4.23
CA ALA A 340 5.63 -11.94 4.77
C ALA A 340 6.44 -10.64 4.70
N ILE A 341 5.73 -9.52 4.63
CA ILE A 341 6.29 -8.17 4.74
C ILE A 341 5.51 -7.45 5.84
N ILE A 342 6.19 -6.84 6.80
CA ILE A 342 5.62 -6.05 7.89
C ILE A 342 6.13 -4.61 7.72
N PRO A 343 5.28 -3.57 7.78
CA PRO A 343 3.84 -3.64 8.07
C PRO A 343 2.99 -4.22 6.93
N ASN A 344 1.85 -4.81 7.27
CA ASN A 344 0.78 -5.21 6.35
C ASN A 344 -0.60 -4.97 6.99
N SER A 345 -1.69 -5.30 6.28
CA SER A 345 -3.06 -5.05 6.76
C SER A 345 -3.42 -5.79 8.06
N GLN A 346 -2.78 -6.93 8.35
CA GLN A 346 -2.98 -7.69 9.59
C GLN A 346 -2.00 -7.30 10.69
N GLN A 347 -0.82 -6.83 10.30
CA GLN A 347 0.30 -6.51 11.18
C GLN A 347 0.75 -5.07 10.91
N PRO A 348 -0.08 -4.06 11.22
CA PRO A 348 0.33 -2.67 11.08
C PRO A 348 1.40 -2.33 12.12
N ILE A 349 2.20 -1.30 11.85
CA ILE A 349 3.07 -0.69 12.86
C ILE A 349 2.20 0.31 13.65
N PRO A 350 2.18 0.25 14.99
CA PRO A 350 1.45 1.22 15.82
C PRO A 350 1.92 2.66 15.56
N SER A 351 1.02 3.63 15.71
CA SER A 351 1.36 5.05 15.51
C SER A 351 2.38 5.61 16.50
N THR A 352 2.60 4.91 17.63
CA THR A 352 3.63 5.24 18.62
C THR A 352 5.04 4.84 18.18
N ILE A 353 5.17 4.02 17.13
CA ILE A 353 6.44 3.54 16.59
C ILE A 353 6.69 4.25 15.26
N SER A 354 7.87 4.83 15.11
CA SER A 354 8.32 5.44 13.86
C SER A 354 8.41 4.41 12.74
N SER A 355 8.11 4.85 11.52
CA SER A 355 8.27 4.02 10.32
C SER A 355 9.74 3.79 9.94
N GLU A 356 10.67 4.46 10.61
CA GLU A 356 12.12 4.31 10.44
C GLU A 356 12.69 3.36 11.49
N LEU A 357 12.95 2.11 11.09
CA LEU A 357 13.41 1.04 11.98
C LEU A 357 14.93 0.90 11.95
N ILE A 358 15.59 0.87 13.11
CA ILE A 358 17.06 0.87 13.21
C ILE A 358 17.66 -0.51 13.46
N ASN A 359 16.98 -1.37 14.23
CA ASN A 359 17.50 -2.68 14.61
C ASN A 359 16.39 -3.71 14.81
N LEU A 360 16.75 -5.00 14.78
CA LEU A 360 15.87 -6.12 15.08
C LEU A 360 16.63 -7.20 15.85
N VAL A 361 16.01 -7.79 16.87
CA VAL A 361 16.60 -8.85 17.70
C VAL A 361 15.59 -9.99 17.87
N SER A 362 16.05 -11.24 17.71
CA SER A 362 15.21 -12.42 17.97
C SER A 362 15.10 -12.71 19.46
N THR A 363 13.92 -13.14 19.87
CA THR A 363 13.68 -13.78 21.17
C THR A 363 12.95 -15.10 20.92
N PRO A 364 12.97 -16.06 21.85
CA PRO A 364 12.18 -17.28 21.72
C PRO A 364 10.67 -17.03 21.59
N SER A 365 10.19 -15.90 22.11
CA SER A 365 8.80 -15.46 21.99
C SER A 365 8.46 -14.75 20.67
N GLY A 366 9.44 -14.34 19.85
CA GLY A 366 9.18 -13.60 18.63
C GLY A 366 10.31 -12.65 18.24
N LEU A 367 9.97 -11.47 17.73
CA LEU A 367 10.92 -10.47 17.25
C LEU A 367 10.72 -9.16 17.99
N VAL A 368 11.83 -8.53 18.37
CA VAL A 368 11.86 -7.18 18.92
C VAL A 368 12.40 -6.24 17.84
N VAL A 369 11.76 -5.09 17.70
CA VAL A 369 12.10 -4.07 16.72
C VAL A 369 12.33 -2.75 17.46
N LEU A 370 13.40 -2.05 17.10
CA LEU A 370 13.73 -0.72 17.63
C LEU A 370 13.65 0.32 16.50
N ASP A 371 13.02 1.44 16.77
CA ASP A 371 12.93 2.57 15.86
C ASP A 371 13.95 3.69 16.16
N VAL A 372 13.98 4.74 15.33
CA VAL A 372 14.88 5.90 15.49
C VAL A 372 14.54 6.79 16.70
N SER A 373 13.38 6.64 17.30
CA SER A 373 12.87 7.46 18.41
C SER A 373 12.97 6.75 19.76
N GLY A 374 13.53 5.54 19.82
CA GLY A 374 13.56 4.71 21.04
C GLY A 374 12.26 3.92 21.28
N GLY A 375 11.38 3.86 20.29
CA GLY A 375 10.19 3.03 20.32
C GLY A 375 10.55 1.55 20.14
N ILE A 376 10.10 0.71 21.09
CA ILE A 376 10.25 -0.75 21.02
C ILE A 376 8.93 -1.39 20.62
N LEU A 377 8.96 -2.21 19.57
CA LEU A 377 7.84 -3.05 19.15
C LEU A 377 8.18 -4.55 19.28
N PHE A 378 7.41 -5.26 20.09
CA PHE A 378 7.44 -6.71 20.17
C PHE A 378 6.42 -7.31 19.20
N ILE A 379 6.89 -8.12 18.26
CA ILE A 379 6.08 -8.92 17.35
C ILE A 379 6.16 -10.37 17.82
N LEU A 380 5.10 -10.85 18.48
CA LEU A 380 5.04 -12.21 19.01
C LEU A 380 4.94 -13.27 17.90
N SER A 381 5.66 -14.37 18.09
CA SER A 381 5.45 -15.60 17.33
C SER A 381 4.14 -16.22 17.77
N THR A 382 3.25 -16.47 16.82
CA THR A 382 1.88 -16.95 17.10
C THR A 382 1.71 -18.39 16.64
N PRO A 383 0.93 -19.21 17.38
CA PRO A 383 0.65 -20.60 17.01
C PRO A 383 -0.15 -20.68 15.70
N PRO A 384 -0.32 -21.89 15.12
CA PRO A 384 -1.19 -22.11 13.97
C PRO A 384 -2.60 -21.55 14.24
N SER A 385 -3.28 -21.08 13.20
CA SER A 385 -4.57 -20.35 13.24
C SER A 385 -4.58 -18.94 13.85
N TYR A 386 -3.45 -18.40 14.31
CA TYR A 386 -3.36 -17.06 14.87
C TYR A 386 -2.25 -16.23 14.21
N TYR A 387 -2.42 -14.91 14.15
CA TYR A 387 -1.41 -13.96 13.72
C TYR A 387 -1.16 -12.89 14.79
N ALA A 388 0.01 -12.27 14.74
CA ALA A 388 0.38 -11.18 15.65
C ALA A 388 -0.10 -9.85 15.07
N SER A 389 -1.12 -9.24 15.66
CA SER A 389 -1.62 -7.91 15.28
C SER A 389 -1.22 -6.89 16.33
N ALA A 390 -0.51 -5.84 15.92
CA ALA A 390 -0.33 -4.69 16.79
C ALA A 390 -1.55 -3.80 16.61
N ASP A 391 -2.50 -3.84 17.55
CA ASP A 391 -3.67 -2.96 17.52
C ASP A 391 -3.20 -1.52 17.77
N PRO A 392 -3.35 -0.61 16.79
CA PRO A 392 -2.91 0.78 16.96
C PRO A 392 -3.66 1.51 18.09
N ASN A 393 -4.82 1.00 18.54
CA ASN A 393 -5.61 1.59 19.62
C ASN A 393 -5.28 1.02 21.01
N LEU A 394 -4.51 -0.07 21.08
CA LEU A 394 -4.01 -0.65 22.34
C LEU A 394 -2.55 -0.27 22.59
N ALA A 395 -1.97 0.58 21.74
CA ALA A 395 -0.64 1.11 21.96
C ALA A 395 -0.64 1.98 23.23
N PRO A 396 0.30 1.79 24.17
CA PRO A 396 0.39 2.62 25.36
C PRO A 396 0.61 4.09 24.97
N ASP A 397 -0.05 5.02 25.67
CA ASP A 397 0.04 6.48 25.42
C ASP A 397 1.46 7.08 25.62
N SER A 398 2.43 6.28 26.10
CA SER A 398 3.80 6.72 26.39
C SER A 398 4.85 5.93 25.61
N ILE A 399 5.81 6.65 25.03
CA ILE A 399 6.99 6.13 24.31
C ILE A 399 7.83 5.17 25.19
N ALA A 400 7.77 5.32 26.51
CA ALA A 400 8.55 4.53 27.48
C ALA A 400 8.06 3.08 27.71
N ILE A 401 6.97 2.64 27.08
CA ILE A 401 6.46 1.28 27.24
C ILE A 401 6.56 0.55 25.89
N PRO A 402 7.15 -0.65 25.84
CA PRO A 402 7.20 -1.42 24.62
C PRO A 402 5.79 -1.70 24.12
N SER A 403 5.52 -1.41 22.84
CA SER A 403 4.28 -1.81 22.20
C SER A 403 4.36 -3.30 21.87
N ILE A 404 3.34 -4.07 22.25
CA ILE A 404 3.35 -5.52 22.09
C ILE A 404 2.22 -5.93 21.16
N SER A 405 2.54 -6.73 20.15
CA SER A 405 1.53 -7.30 19.28
C SER A 405 0.65 -8.28 20.05
N THR A 406 -0.65 -8.17 19.83
CA THR A 406 -1.66 -9.06 20.38
C THR A 406 -1.87 -10.26 19.45
N THR A 407 -2.21 -11.40 20.03
CA THR A 407 -2.54 -12.59 19.24
C THR A 407 -3.99 -12.52 18.79
N GLN A 408 -4.23 -12.46 17.48
CA GLN A 408 -5.56 -12.46 16.89
C GLN A 408 -5.77 -13.74 16.06
N SER A 409 -6.98 -14.32 16.12
CA SER A 409 -7.32 -15.50 15.32
C SER A 409 -7.40 -15.14 13.84
N CYS A 410 -6.94 -16.02 12.96
CA CYS A 410 -7.12 -15.87 11.52
C CYS A 410 -8.60 -15.64 11.20
N LEU A 411 -8.86 -14.62 10.39
CA LEU A 411 -10.18 -14.34 9.85
C LEU A 411 -10.68 -15.52 9.01
N ALA A 412 -11.99 -15.63 8.88
CA ALA A 412 -12.56 -16.65 8.02
C ALA A 412 -12.11 -16.47 6.56
N GLY A 413 -11.97 -17.57 5.82
CA GLY A 413 -11.35 -17.56 4.48
C GLY A 413 -9.82 -17.53 4.49
N MET A 414 -9.19 -17.37 5.66
CA MET A 414 -7.75 -17.43 5.80
C MET A 414 -7.31 -18.65 6.63
N MET A 415 -6.03 -19.00 6.55
CA MET A 415 -5.42 -20.09 7.29
C MET A 415 -3.99 -19.74 7.70
N LYS A 416 -3.49 -20.44 8.71
CA LYS A 416 -2.08 -20.44 9.08
C LYS A 416 -1.73 -21.79 9.69
N THR A 417 -0.85 -22.54 9.02
CA THR A 417 -0.47 -23.91 9.41
C THR A 417 0.64 -23.96 10.43
N ASP A 418 1.55 -22.99 10.38
CA ASP A 418 2.82 -23.07 11.08
C ASP A 418 2.92 -21.96 12.14
N THR A 419 3.68 -22.24 13.20
CA THR A 419 4.03 -21.23 14.19
C THR A 419 4.99 -20.22 13.57
N GLY A 420 4.84 -18.93 13.90
CA GLY A 420 5.78 -17.90 13.41
C GLY A 420 5.19 -16.50 13.36
N LEU A 421 5.95 -15.60 12.73
CA LEU A 421 5.58 -14.18 12.56
C LEU A 421 4.75 -13.88 11.31
N HIS A 422 4.55 -14.88 10.44
CA HIS A 422 3.85 -14.67 9.18
C HIS A 422 2.34 -14.45 9.40
N PRO A 423 1.69 -13.64 8.53
CA PRO A 423 0.27 -13.38 8.57
C PRO A 423 -0.52 -14.64 8.16
N CYS A 424 -1.84 -14.60 8.34
CA CYS A 424 -2.70 -15.64 7.80
C CYS A 424 -2.76 -15.51 6.27
N SER A 425 -2.63 -16.64 5.58
CA SER A 425 -2.71 -16.72 4.12
C SER A 425 -4.14 -17.00 3.66
N LEU A 426 -4.51 -16.52 2.48
CA LEU A 426 -5.81 -16.78 1.88
C LEU A 426 -5.94 -18.26 1.48
N CYS A 427 -7.09 -18.87 1.77
CA CYS A 427 -7.41 -20.18 1.25
C CYS A 427 -7.40 -20.19 -0.29
N PRO A 428 -6.81 -21.22 -0.93
CA PRO A 428 -6.81 -21.31 -2.38
C PRO A 428 -8.23 -21.52 -2.95
N ARG A 429 -8.40 -21.25 -4.25
CA ARG A 429 -9.68 -21.44 -4.94
C ARG A 429 -10.20 -22.88 -4.78
N GLY A 430 -11.50 -23.02 -4.53
CA GLY A 430 -12.13 -24.32 -4.30
C GLY A 430 -12.02 -24.84 -2.87
N TRP A 431 -11.44 -24.05 -1.97
CA TRP A 431 -11.34 -24.37 -0.55
C TRP A 431 -11.96 -23.27 0.30
N ARG A 432 -12.42 -23.64 1.50
CA ARG A 432 -13.01 -22.72 2.48
C ARG A 432 -12.41 -22.90 3.88
N SER A 433 -12.49 -21.85 4.69
CA SER A 433 -12.16 -21.93 6.13
C SER A 433 -13.10 -21.10 6.99
N SER A 434 -13.33 -21.58 8.21
CA SER A 434 -13.96 -20.81 9.28
C SER A 434 -12.92 -19.98 10.05
N VAL A 435 -13.38 -19.05 10.89
CA VAL A 435 -12.52 -18.30 11.82
C VAL A 435 -11.67 -19.27 12.64
N GLY A 436 -10.37 -18.98 12.77
CA GLY A 436 -9.43 -19.80 13.54
C GLY A 436 -9.15 -21.19 12.96
N SER A 437 -9.38 -21.41 11.66
CA SER A 437 -9.01 -22.69 11.05
C SER A 437 -7.50 -22.79 10.78
N ILE A 438 -6.93 -23.96 11.09
CA ILE A 438 -5.52 -24.27 10.79
C ILE A 438 -5.35 -24.66 9.31
N ASN A 439 -6.35 -25.35 8.74
CA ASN A 439 -6.35 -25.83 7.36
C ASN A 439 -7.59 -25.35 6.62
N CYS A 440 -7.48 -25.20 5.30
CA CYS A 440 -8.67 -25.06 4.46
C CYS A 440 -9.32 -26.43 4.22
N THR A 441 -10.64 -26.42 4.04
CA THR A 441 -11.46 -27.59 3.70
C THR A 441 -11.92 -27.48 2.25
N VAL A 442 -11.96 -28.60 1.52
CA VAL A 442 -12.38 -28.60 0.11
C VAL A 442 -13.86 -28.30 0.01
N CYS A 443 -14.26 -27.39 -0.87
CA CYS A 443 -15.66 -27.12 -1.18
C CYS A 443 -16.25 -28.20 -2.07
N ASN A 444 -17.58 -28.36 -2.03
CA ASN A 444 -18.28 -29.24 -2.96
C ASN A 444 -18.07 -28.81 -4.43
N ALA A 445 -17.93 -29.76 -5.36
CA ALA A 445 -17.65 -29.50 -6.77
C ALA A 445 -18.76 -28.72 -7.50
N SER A 446 -19.99 -28.78 -6.99
CA SER A 446 -21.14 -28.02 -7.50
C SER A 446 -21.31 -26.63 -6.86
N ALA A 447 -20.46 -26.26 -5.91
CA ALA A 447 -20.52 -24.97 -5.22
C ALA A 447 -19.47 -23.98 -5.74
N PHE A 448 -19.76 -22.69 -5.64
CA PHE A 448 -18.80 -21.64 -5.95
C PHE A 448 -17.99 -21.26 -4.72
N CYS A 449 -16.68 -21.49 -4.78
CA CYS A 449 -15.72 -21.08 -3.75
C CYS A 449 -14.58 -20.25 -4.37
N PRO A 450 -14.64 -18.92 -4.26
CA PRO A 450 -13.53 -18.05 -4.64
C PRO A 450 -12.33 -18.25 -3.67
N PRO A 451 -11.14 -17.73 -4.01
CA PRO A 451 -10.05 -17.63 -3.05
C PRO A 451 -10.52 -16.94 -1.76
N GLY A 452 -10.16 -17.52 -0.62
CA GLY A 452 -10.59 -17.08 0.70
C GLY A 452 -12.08 -17.22 0.99
N ALA A 453 -12.72 -18.26 0.46
CA ALA A 453 -14.11 -18.58 0.78
C ALA A 453 -14.31 -18.89 2.28
N VAL A 454 -15.33 -18.29 2.86
CA VAL A 454 -15.85 -18.59 4.20
C VAL A 454 -16.91 -19.70 4.13
N ALA A 455 -17.78 -19.63 3.13
CA ALA A 455 -18.88 -20.55 2.92
C ALA A 455 -18.93 -21.06 1.48
N GLU A 456 -19.59 -22.21 1.30
CA GLU A 456 -19.96 -22.74 -0.01
C GLU A 456 -21.19 -21.98 -0.51
N LEU A 457 -21.08 -21.34 -1.66
CA LEU A 457 -22.21 -20.65 -2.29
C LEU A 457 -22.84 -21.55 -3.35
N SER A 458 -24.16 -21.66 -3.33
CA SER A 458 -24.87 -22.39 -4.39
C SER A 458 -24.77 -21.61 -5.69
N GLN A 459 -24.59 -22.29 -6.83
CA GLN A 459 -24.68 -21.64 -8.15
C GLN A 459 -26.04 -20.96 -8.38
N THR A 460 -27.10 -21.41 -7.70
CA THR A 460 -28.42 -20.78 -7.75
C THR A 460 -28.45 -19.39 -7.10
N GLU A 461 -27.59 -19.14 -6.12
CA GLU A 461 -27.50 -17.83 -5.43
C GLU A 461 -26.73 -16.79 -6.27
N LEU A 462 -25.95 -17.25 -7.25
CA LEU A 462 -25.10 -16.42 -8.12
C LEU A 462 -25.68 -16.26 -9.53
N GLN A 463 -26.96 -16.53 -9.73
CA GLN A 463 -27.59 -16.39 -11.04
C GLN A 463 -27.43 -14.97 -11.56
N THR A 464 -26.75 -14.85 -12.69
CA THR A 464 -26.64 -13.61 -13.45
C THR A 464 -28.04 -13.21 -13.89
N ILE A 465 -28.61 -12.17 -13.28
CA ILE A 465 -29.86 -11.59 -13.74
C ILE A 465 -29.52 -10.84 -15.04
N LEU A 466 -29.64 -11.53 -16.17
CA LEU A 466 -29.65 -10.94 -17.50
C LEU A 466 -30.96 -10.19 -17.67
N GLN A 467 -31.05 -8.97 -17.12
CA GLN A 467 -32.11 -8.04 -17.46
C GLN A 467 -31.73 -7.32 -18.75
N ALA A 468 -32.06 -7.93 -19.89
CA ALA A 468 -32.24 -7.17 -21.11
C ALA A 468 -33.53 -6.35 -20.92
N TYR A 469 -33.41 -5.08 -20.59
CA TYR A 469 -34.54 -4.17 -20.75
C TYR A 469 -34.73 -3.98 -22.26
N PRO A 470 -35.86 -4.38 -22.86
CA PRO A 470 -36.28 -3.69 -24.07
C PRO A 470 -36.40 -2.22 -23.68
N TYR A 471 -35.76 -1.34 -24.45
CA TYR A 471 -36.05 0.10 -24.37
C TYR A 471 -37.57 0.27 -24.33
N TYR A 472 -38.05 1.24 -23.54
CA TYR A 472 -39.48 1.56 -23.43
C TYR A 472 -40.12 1.45 -24.82
N GLU A 473 -41.16 0.61 -24.94
CA GLU A 473 -42.06 0.71 -26.08
C GLU A 473 -42.51 2.17 -26.14
N ASN A 474 -42.49 2.74 -27.36
CA ASN A 474 -42.86 4.13 -27.61
C ASN A 474 -44.10 4.49 -26.79
N PRO A 475 -44.15 5.69 -26.16
CA PRO A 475 -45.30 6.11 -25.38
C PRO A 475 -46.59 5.91 -26.20
N ASP A 476 -47.66 5.46 -25.52
CA ASP A 476 -48.96 5.18 -26.14
C ASP A 476 -49.33 6.29 -27.15
N THR A 477 -49.76 5.86 -28.35
CA THR A 477 -49.96 6.70 -29.55
C THR A 477 -50.81 7.96 -29.34
N THR A 478 -51.61 7.99 -28.27
CA THR A 478 -52.43 9.15 -27.89
C THR A 478 -51.60 10.39 -27.55
N LEU A 479 -50.42 10.24 -26.94
CA LEU A 479 -49.52 11.37 -26.66
C LEU A 479 -48.86 11.90 -27.94
N PHE A 480 -48.57 11.01 -28.89
CA PHE A 480 -47.96 11.40 -30.17
C PHE A 480 -48.94 12.20 -31.04
N ASP A 481 -50.20 11.78 -31.10
CA ASP A 481 -51.24 12.48 -31.86
C ASP A 481 -51.47 13.90 -31.31
N ASP A 482 -51.51 14.08 -29.99
CA ASP A 482 -51.65 15.38 -29.34
C ASP A 482 -50.43 16.28 -29.59
N VAL A 483 -49.22 15.71 -29.55
CA VAL A 483 -47.97 16.41 -29.85
C VAL A 483 -47.91 16.87 -31.31
N LEU A 484 -48.33 16.01 -32.23
CA LEU A 484 -48.38 16.30 -33.67
C LEU A 484 -49.44 17.39 -33.94
N LEU A 485 -50.65 17.25 -33.39
CA LEU A 485 -51.74 18.22 -33.53
C LEU A 485 -51.35 19.58 -32.97
N ASN A 486 -50.76 19.63 -31.76
CA ASN A 486 -50.35 20.89 -31.17
C ASN A 486 -49.27 21.58 -32.02
N ASN A 487 -48.26 20.86 -32.51
CA ASN A 487 -47.23 21.46 -33.36
C ASN A 487 -47.71 21.88 -34.75
N VAL A 488 -48.69 21.18 -35.33
CA VAL A 488 -49.25 21.50 -36.65
C VAL A 488 -50.09 22.78 -36.61
N PHE A 489 -50.84 23.00 -35.52
CA PHE A 489 -51.79 24.11 -35.40
C PHE A 489 -51.27 25.30 -34.57
N HIS A 490 -50.17 25.16 -33.85
CA HIS A 490 -49.61 26.24 -33.04
C HIS A 490 -48.72 27.19 -33.88
N ILE A 491 -49.02 28.50 -33.80
CA ILE A 491 -48.18 29.56 -34.37
C ILE A 491 -47.47 30.22 -33.19
N GLY A 492 -46.19 29.88 -33.01
CA GLY A 492 -45.40 30.44 -31.91
C GLY A 492 -45.11 31.94 -32.08
N SER A 493 -44.74 32.59 -30.98
CA SER A 493 -44.50 34.03 -30.92
C SER A 493 -43.14 34.48 -31.48
N THR A 494 -42.21 33.54 -31.73
CA THR A 494 -40.88 33.85 -32.27
C THR A 494 -40.86 33.76 -33.80
N ARG A 495 -39.99 34.55 -34.45
CA ARG A 495 -39.88 34.57 -35.93
C ARG A 495 -39.56 33.19 -36.52
N HIS A 496 -38.69 32.43 -35.83
CA HIS A 496 -38.37 31.06 -36.23
C HIS A 496 -39.61 30.16 -36.16
N CYS A 497 -40.40 30.29 -35.10
CA CYS A 497 -41.62 29.52 -34.91
C CYS A 497 -42.68 29.73 -35.97
N VAL A 498 -42.88 30.98 -36.39
CA VAL A 498 -43.83 31.31 -37.44
C VAL A 498 -43.41 30.64 -38.75
N VAL A 499 -42.12 30.69 -39.09
CA VAL A 499 -41.60 30.12 -40.35
C VAL A 499 -41.60 28.59 -40.36
N VAL A 500 -41.47 27.93 -39.22
CA VAL A 500 -41.43 26.46 -39.12
C VAL A 500 -42.82 25.84 -39.02
N SER A 501 -43.84 26.61 -38.64
CA SER A 501 -45.20 26.12 -38.44
C SER A 501 -45.89 25.72 -39.76
N PRO A 502 -46.38 24.46 -39.91
CA PRO A 502 -47.07 24.02 -41.13
C PRO A 502 -48.27 24.89 -41.51
N ILE A 503 -49.05 25.34 -40.51
CA ILE A 503 -50.22 26.17 -40.74
C ILE A 503 -49.85 27.54 -41.36
N PHE A 504 -48.70 28.11 -41.01
CA PHE A 504 -48.25 29.38 -41.59
C PHE A 504 -48.03 29.28 -43.11
N TRP A 505 -47.38 28.21 -43.57
CA TRP A 505 -47.20 27.97 -45.01
C TRP A 505 -48.53 27.70 -45.72
N THR A 506 -49.45 26.99 -45.07
CA THR A 506 -50.79 26.81 -45.65
C THR A 506 -51.56 28.12 -45.77
N LEU A 507 -51.44 29.03 -44.80
CA LEU A 507 -52.05 30.36 -44.86
C LEU A 507 -51.42 31.25 -45.94
N ILE A 508 -50.09 31.18 -46.12
CA ILE A 508 -49.40 31.86 -47.23
C ILE A 508 -49.90 31.36 -48.57
N VAL A 509 -50.15 30.07 -48.72
CA VAL A 509 -50.70 29.49 -49.97
C VAL A 509 -52.18 29.85 -50.12
N LEU A 510 -52.95 29.86 -49.03
CA LEU A 510 -54.38 30.19 -49.02
C LEU A 510 -54.65 31.66 -49.39
N SER A 511 -53.76 32.58 -49.04
CA SER A 511 -53.91 34.03 -49.31
C SER A 511 -53.97 34.42 -50.81
N PRO A 512 -53.00 34.04 -51.67
CA PRO A 512 -53.08 34.27 -53.11
C PRO A 512 -54.21 33.43 -53.75
N LEU A 513 -54.54 32.28 -53.17
CA LEU A 513 -55.69 31.47 -53.56
C LEU A 513 -57.02 32.20 -53.33
N LEU A 514 -57.20 32.83 -52.17
CA LEU A 514 -58.34 33.68 -51.85
C LEU A 514 -58.37 34.93 -52.72
N ALA A 515 -57.22 35.58 -52.95
CA ALA A 515 -57.12 36.71 -53.86
C ALA A 515 -57.52 36.31 -55.29
N LEU A 516 -57.11 35.13 -55.76
CA LEU A 516 -57.49 34.59 -57.07
C LEU A 516 -58.99 34.29 -57.13
N ILE A 517 -59.59 33.76 -56.07
CA ILE A 517 -61.05 33.58 -55.97
C ILE A 517 -61.77 34.92 -56.06
N VAL A 518 -61.32 35.94 -55.32
CA VAL A 518 -61.90 37.28 -55.34
C VAL A 518 -61.75 37.92 -56.73
N ILE A 519 -60.58 37.82 -57.36
CA ILE A 519 -60.35 38.30 -58.73
C ILE A 519 -61.27 37.58 -59.72
N LEU A 520 -61.41 36.25 -59.61
CA LEU A 520 -62.30 35.48 -60.48
C LEU A 520 -63.78 35.85 -60.26
N LEU A 521 -64.20 36.13 -59.03
CA LEU A 521 -65.55 36.58 -58.69
C LEU A 521 -65.82 37.99 -59.25
N VAL A 522 -64.88 38.93 -59.05
CA VAL A 522 -64.97 40.30 -59.58
C VAL A 522 -64.97 40.29 -61.11
N CYS A 523 -64.08 39.51 -61.75
CA CYS A 523 -64.08 39.33 -63.20
C CYS A 523 -65.38 38.68 -63.71
N GLN A 524 -65.98 37.76 -62.96
CA GLN A 524 -67.28 37.17 -63.31
C GLN A 524 -68.42 38.19 -63.24
N GLN A 525 -68.32 39.20 -62.37
CA GLN A 525 -69.32 40.24 -62.19
C GLN A 525 -69.15 41.41 -63.19
N CYS A 526 -67.92 41.67 -63.65
CA CYS A 526 -67.61 42.71 -64.64
C CYS A 526 -67.62 42.23 -66.11
N SER A 527 -67.61 40.92 -66.38
CA SER A 527 -67.57 40.36 -67.74
C SER A 527 -68.96 40.41 -68.42
N ARG A 528 -69.18 41.40 -69.29
CA ARG A 528 -70.31 41.45 -70.25
C ARG A 528 -69.91 41.13 -71.70
N SER A 529 -68.63 40.87 -71.95
CA SER A 529 -68.07 40.55 -73.28
C SER A 529 -67.94 39.04 -73.49
N SER A 530 -68.38 38.53 -74.65
CA SER A 530 -68.39 37.08 -74.93
C SER A 530 -66.99 36.45 -75.00
N HIS A 531 -65.96 37.25 -75.27
CA HIS A 531 -64.58 36.78 -75.45
C HIS A 531 -63.88 36.39 -74.13
N ASP A 532 -64.21 37.05 -73.01
CA ASP A 532 -63.66 36.74 -71.69
C ASP A 532 -64.29 35.48 -71.06
N SER A 533 -65.53 35.16 -71.46
CA SER A 533 -66.24 33.97 -70.98
C SER A 533 -65.56 32.66 -71.38
N ALA A 534 -64.86 32.64 -72.52
CA ALA A 534 -64.18 31.46 -73.04
C ALA A 534 -62.90 31.14 -72.24
N ARG A 535 -62.09 32.16 -71.91
CA ARG A 535 -60.89 31.99 -71.06
C ARG A 535 -61.26 31.56 -69.64
N MET A 536 -62.32 32.14 -69.08
CA MET A 536 -62.84 31.77 -67.75
C MET A 536 -63.31 30.31 -67.70
N LYS A 537 -63.96 29.80 -68.76
CA LYS A 537 -64.36 28.39 -68.85
C LYS A 537 -63.17 27.44 -68.88
N THR A 538 -62.07 27.80 -69.54
CA THR A 538 -60.85 26.98 -69.58
C THR A 538 -60.17 26.89 -68.21
N ILE A 539 -60.07 28.01 -67.48
CA ILE A 539 -59.51 28.06 -66.12
C ILE A 539 -60.39 27.26 -65.15
N LYS A 540 -61.71 27.45 -65.19
CA LYS A 540 -62.66 26.66 -64.36
C LYS A 540 -62.58 25.17 -64.67
N LYS A 541 -62.41 24.78 -65.94
CA LYS A 541 -62.26 23.37 -66.35
C LYS A 541 -60.97 22.75 -65.82
N TRP A 542 -59.88 23.53 -65.74
CA TRP A 542 -58.62 23.08 -65.15
C TRP A 542 -58.77 22.83 -63.65
N PHE A 543 -59.29 23.80 -62.89
CA PHE A 543 -59.45 23.63 -61.44
C PHE A 543 -60.53 22.61 -61.05
N LYS A 544 -61.57 22.45 -61.87
CA LYS A 544 -62.57 21.39 -61.68
C LYS A 544 -61.99 19.98 -61.85
N ARG A 545 -60.89 19.82 -62.61
CA ARG A 545 -60.18 18.54 -62.76
C ARG A 545 -59.20 18.25 -61.63
N THR A 546 -58.78 19.27 -60.88
CA THR A 546 -57.84 19.12 -59.75
C THR A 546 -58.55 19.05 -58.39
N ASP A 547 -59.88 19.02 -58.38
CA ASP A 547 -60.70 18.86 -57.18
C ASP A 547 -60.79 17.40 -56.77
N LEU A 548 -60.06 17.06 -55.71
CA LEU A 548 -60.13 15.74 -55.09
C LEU A 548 -61.12 15.69 -53.92
N VAL A 549 -61.60 16.84 -53.42
CA VAL A 549 -62.36 16.92 -52.17
C VAL A 549 -63.87 16.87 -52.40
N ALA A 550 -64.37 17.46 -53.48
CA ALA A 550 -65.80 17.46 -53.83
C ALA A 550 -66.07 16.72 -55.16
N GLU A 551 -65.27 15.71 -55.48
CA GLU A 551 -65.38 14.85 -56.68
C GLU A 551 -65.48 15.62 -58.01
N GLY A 552 -64.94 16.84 -58.06
CA GLY A 552 -64.96 17.66 -59.27
C GLY A 552 -66.28 18.34 -59.53
N GLU A 553 -67.15 18.56 -58.53
CA GLU A 553 -68.39 19.32 -58.72
C GLU A 553 -68.13 20.83 -58.83
N HIS A 554 -67.16 21.34 -58.05
CA HIS A 554 -66.88 22.77 -57.94
C HIS A 554 -65.40 23.11 -58.19
N TRP A 555 -65.15 24.14 -59.01
CA TRP A 555 -63.78 24.63 -59.26
C TRP A 555 -63.09 25.19 -58.00
N ILE A 556 -63.87 25.57 -56.98
CA ILE A 556 -63.40 26.02 -55.67
C ILE A 556 -62.80 24.84 -54.87
N GLY A 557 -63.31 23.62 -55.04
CA GLY A 557 -62.79 22.43 -54.37
C GLY A 557 -61.36 22.08 -54.82
N GLY A 558 -61.04 22.31 -56.10
CA GLY A 558 -59.69 22.13 -56.64
C GLY A 558 -58.64 23.09 -56.07
N LEU A 559 -59.09 24.27 -55.64
CA LEU A 559 -58.25 25.25 -54.96
C LEU A 559 -57.99 24.84 -53.50
N PHE A 560 -59.01 24.31 -52.81
CA PHE A 560 -58.88 23.79 -51.45
C PHE A 560 -58.00 22.54 -51.40
N THR A 561 -58.10 21.67 -52.41
CA THR A 561 -57.26 20.49 -52.57
C THR A 561 -55.77 20.83 -52.60
N LEU A 562 -55.39 21.93 -53.27
CA LEU A 562 -54.01 22.42 -53.34
C LEU A 562 -53.47 22.83 -51.96
N ALA A 563 -54.27 23.52 -51.15
CA ALA A 563 -53.89 23.88 -49.79
C ALA A 563 -53.73 22.64 -48.88
N LEU A 564 -54.61 21.64 -49.05
CA LEU A 564 -54.55 20.39 -48.29
C LEU A 564 -53.31 19.55 -48.63
N ILE A 565 -52.91 19.49 -49.90
CA ILE A 565 -51.68 18.80 -50.32
C ILE A 565 -50.44 19.45 -49.69
N VAL A 566 -50.37 20.79 -49.66
CA VAL A 566 -49.27 21.51 -49.00
C VAL A 566 -49.23 21.20 -47.51
N LEU A 567 -50.38 21.16 -46.83
CA LEU A 567 -50.46 20.78 -45.42
C LEU A 567 -49.93 19.36 -45.19
N LEU A 568 -50.37 18.38 -45.99
CA LEU A 568 -49.95 16.97 -45.85
C LEU A 568 -48.45 16.79 -46.08
N ILE A 569 -47.87 17.49 -47.07
CA ILE A 569 -46.41 17.46 -47.30
C ILE A 569 -45.67 17.99 -46.08
N GLN A 570 -46.11 19.11 -45.50
CA GLN A 570 -45.44 19.68 -44.32
C GLN A 570 -45.59 18.80 -43.07
N ILE A 571 -46.75 18.18 -42.87
CA ILE A 571 -46.95 17.18 -41.80
C ILE A 571 -46.00 15.99 -41.99
N TYR A 572 -45.86 15.49 -43.22
CA TYR A 572 -44.94 14.38 -43.51
C TYR A 572 -43.48 14.76 -43.25
N VAL A 573 -43.03 15.95 -43.69
CA VAL A 573 -41.66 16.42 -43.44
C VAL A 573 -41.40 16.57 -41.94
N PHE A 574 -42.36 17.10 -41.19
CA PHE A 574 -42.25 17.20 -39.73
C PHE A 574 -42.15 15.82 -39.07
N ALA A 575 -43.07 14.91 -39.38
CA ALA A 575 -43.08 13.55 -38.80
C ALA A 575 -41.78 12.79 -39.11
N ASN A 576 -41.30 12.87 -40.35
CA ASN A 576 -40.07 12.22 -40.77
C ASN A 576 -38.85 12.78 -40.01
N ASN A 577 -38.71 14.11 -39.91
CA ASN A 577 -37.62 14.73 -39.18
C ASN A 577 -37.68 14.45 -37.67
N PHE A 578 -38.88 14.32 -37.09
CA PHE A 578 -39.07 13.96 -35.70
C PHE A 578 -38.66 12.51 -35.40
N VAL A 579 -39.03 11.56 -36.26
CA VAL A 579 -38.65 10.13 -36.11
C VAL A 579 -37.13 9.95 -36.15
N PHE A 580 -36.42 10.68 -37.02
CA PHE A 580 -34.95 10.61 -37.11
C PHE A 580 -34.21 11.21 -35.91
N GLN A 581 -34.91 11.82 -34.93
CA GLN A 581 -34.29 12.27 -33.69
C GLN A 581 -34.18 11.19 -32.60
N TYR A 582 -34.64 9.96 -32.86
CA TYR A 582 -34.46 8.84 -31.94
C TYR A 582 -33.16 8.07 -32.23
N PRO A 583 -32.36 7.74 -31.19
CA PRO A 583 -32.55 8.04 -29.78
C PRO A 583 -32.18 9.50 -29.42
N ALA A 584 -33.03 10.15 -28.60
CA ALA A 584 -32.93 11.57 -28.27
C ALA A 584 -31.61 11.98 -27.58
N ALA A 585 -30.89 11.02 -26.97
CA ALA A 585 -29.67 11.22 -26.20
C ALA A 585 -28.45 11.66 -27.04
N SER A 586 -28.47 11.43 -28.36
CA SER A 586 -27.32 11.73 -29.24
C SER A 586 -27.51 12.94 -30.14
N VAL A 587 -28.64 13.65 -30.07
CA VAL A 587 -29.02 14.67 -31.06
C VAL A 587 -29.09 16.05 -30.41
N GLY A 588 -28.35 17.01 -30.98
CA GLY A 588 -28.35 18.41 -30.53
C GLY A 588 -29.72 19.11 -30.65
N ASN A 589 -29.77 20.41 -30.34
CA ASN A 589 -31.02 21.18 -30.40
C ASN A 589 -31.70 21.08 -31.78
N SER A 590 -32.99 20.73 -31.78
CA SER A 590 -33.81 20.58 -32.98
C SER A 590 -34.28 21.95 -33.49
N ASN A 591 -33.93 22.29 -34.74
CA ASN A 591 -34.34 23.55 -35.38
C ASN A 591 -35.65 23.45 -36.19
N PHE A 592 -36.41 22.35 -36.03
CA PHE A 592 -37.64 22.10 -36.80
C PHE A 592 -38.91 22.08 -35.95
N ALA A 593 -38.81 22.35 -34.65
CA ALA A 593 -39.96 22.46 -33.74
C ALA A 593 -39.85 23.74 -32.91
N CYS A 594 -41.02 24.28 -32.53
CA CYS A 594 -41.13 25.52 -31.77
C CYS A 594 -40.82 25.38 -30.29
N ASP A 595 -41.15 24.22 -29.74
CA ASP A 595 -41.13 23.98 -28.31
C ASP A 595 -40.13 22.87 -27.99
N VAL A 596 -38.99 23.27 -27.44
CA VAL A 596 -37.96 22.35 -26.94
C VAL A 596 -38.39 21.64 -25.65
N THR A 597 -39.40 22.15 -24.93
CA THR A 597 -39.87 21.55 -23.67
C THR A 597 -40.63 20.25 -23.88
N LEU A 598 -41.26 20.07 -25.04
CA LEU A 598 -41.93 18.82 -25.43
C LEU A 598 -40.94 17.65 -25.58
N ARG A 599 -39.70 17.96 -26.00
CA ARG A 599 -38.57 17.00 -26.02
C ARG A 599 -38.05 16.74 -24.61
N ASN A 600 -38.03 17.76 -23.76
CA ASN A 600 -37.56 17.68 -22.38
C ASN A 600 -38.54 16.96 -21.45
N ALA A 601 -39.84 16.92 -21.73
CA ALA A 601 -40.81 16.20 -20.92
C ALA A 601 -40.51 14.68 -20.85
N LEU A 602 -39.96 14.10 -21.93
CA LEU A 602 -39.48 12.72 -21.95
C LEU A 602 -38.22 12.55 -21.08
N TYR A 603 -37.33 13.55 -21.04
CA TYR A 603 -36.18 13.60 -20.15
C TYR A 603 -36.59 13.80 -18.68
N ASP A 604 -37.58 14.64 -18.40
CA ASP A 604 -38.10 14.85 -17.05
C ASP A 604 -38.77 13.58 -16.50
N LEU A 605 -39.38 12.76 -17.37
CA LEU A 605 -39.91 11.44 -17.00
C LEU A 605 -38.81 10.43 -16.65
N LEU A 606 -37.64 10.51 -17.31
CA LEU A 606 -36.46 9.68 -17.01
C LEU A 606 -35.69 10.18 -15.78
N ASN A 607 -35.54 11.50 -15.65
CA ASN A 607 -34.85 12.15 -14.54
C ASN A 607 -35.63 12.08 -13.23
N ASN A 608 -36.95 11.87 -13.27
CA ASN A 608 -37.75 11.65 -12.06
C ASN A 608 -37.81 10.17 -11.61
N GLN A 609 -37.09 9.26 -12.28
CA GLN A 609 -37.05 7.85 -11.88
C GLN A 609 -36.04 7.62 -10.75
N GLN A 610 -36.55 7.13 -9.63
CA GLN A 610 -35.71 6.74 -8.50
C GLN A 610 -35.00 5.41 -8.80
N TRP A 611 -33.68 5.46 -8.96
CA TRP A 611 -32.86 4.27 -9.15
C TRP A 611 -32.39 3.72 -7.81
N THR A 612 -32.40 2.40 -7.69
CA THR A 612 -31.84 1.68 -6.55
C THR A 612 -30.62 0.89 -6.99
N LEU A 613 -29.47 1.20 -6.43
CA LEU A 613 -28.24 0.45 -6.60
C LEU A 613 -28.17 -0.67 -5.56
N ASN A 614 -27.99 -1.90 -6.02
CA ASN A 614 -27.77 -3.07 -5.19
C ASN A 614 -26.30 -3.48 -5.29
N VAL A 615 -25.61 -3.52 -4.16
CA VAL A 615 -24.22 -3.96 -4.05
C VAL A 615 -24.19 -5.18 -3.13
N ASN A 616 -23.75 -6.31 -3.67
CA ASN A 616 -23.61 -7.55 -2.94
C ASN A 616 -22.12 -7.87 -2.81
N LEU A 617 -21.61 -7.91 -1.58
CA LEU A 617 -20.29 -8.45 -1.26
C LEU A 617 -20.44 -9.95 -1.02
N ILE A 618 -19.77 -10.74 -1.84
CA ILE A 618 -19.96 -12.19 -1.92
C ILE A 618 -18.84 -12.87 -1.14
N ASN A 619 -19.21 -13.86 -0.34
CA ASN A 619 -18.31 -14.69 0.44
C ASN A 619 -17.44 -13.88 1.39
N THR A 620 -18.09 -13.12 2.27
CA THR A 620 -17.45 -12.23 3.24
C THR A 620 -18.17 -12.28 4.60
N VAL A 621 -17.44 -11.92 5.65
CA VAL A 621 -17.97 -11.78 7.02
C VAL A 621 -18.07 -10.31 7.45
N ILE A 622 -17.94 -9.37 6.50
CA ILE A 622 -18.06 -7.93 6.76
C ILE A 622 -19.41 -7.64 7.42
N ASP A 623 -19.37 -6.82 8.48
CA ASP A 623 -20.57 -6.27 9.07
C ASP A 623 -21.04 -5.05 8.26
N CYS A 624 -22.36 -4.87 8.21
CA CYS A 624 -23.02 -3.74 7.59
C CYS A 624 -22.55 -2.38 8.15
N SER A 625 -22.12 -2.32 9.41
CA SER A 625 -21.56 -1.12 10.02
C SER A 625 -20.22 -0.68 9.41
N SER A 626 -19.49 -1.61 8.79
CA SER A 626 -18.17 -1.34 8.21
C SER A 626 -18.24 -0.83 6.77
N ILE A 627 -19.43 -0.72 6.20
CA ILE A 627 -19.64 -0.25 4.83
C ILE A 627 -20.23 1.16 4.89
N SER A 628 -19.51 2.12 4.31
CA SER A 628 -20.02 3.47 4.08
C SER A 628 -20.04 3.79 2.60
N LEU A 629 -20.98 4.64 2.20
CA LEU A 629 -21.17 5.05 0.82
C LEU A 629 -21.19 6.56 0.73
N CYS A 630 -20.49 7.08 -0.26
CA CYS A 630 -20.45 8.49 -0.56
C CYS A 630 -20.70 8.73 -2.06
N GLU A 631 -21.49 9.75 -2.36
CA GLU A 631 -21.59 10.34 -3.68
C GLU A 631 -20.49 11.37 -3.86
N ILE A 632 -19.75 11.32 -4.97
CA ILE A 632 -18.71 12.30 -5.29
C ILE A 632 -19.30 13.29 -6.29
N ILE A 633 -19.40 14.56 -5.89
CA ILE A 633 -19.86 15.66 -6.74
C ILE A 633 -18.72 16.66 -6.87
N GLY A 634 -17.98 16.61 -7.99
CA GLY A 634 -16.79 17.42 -8.19
C GLY A 634 -15.66 17.06 -7.20
N THR A 635 -15.37 17.93 -6.24
CA THR A 635 -14.35 17.70 -5.18
C THR A 635 -14.94 17.42 -3.81
N SER A 636 -16.27 17.41 -3.67
CA SER A 636 -16.95 17.11 -2.40
C SER A 636 -17.54 15.69 -2.40
N SER A 637 -17.57 15.07 -1.21
CA SER A 637 -18.20 13.78 -0.97
C SER A 637 -19.41 13.94 -0.05
N ILE A 638 -20.58 13.44 -0.45
CA ILE A 638 -21.81 13.44 0.34
C ILE A 638 -22.10 12.01 0.79
N ALA A 639 -22.21 11.78 2.09
CA ALA A 639 -22.56 10.47 2.63
C ALA A 639 -24.00 10.08 2.24
N LEU A 640 -24.17 8.90 1.65
CA LEU A 640 -25.46 8.33 1.30
C LEU A 640 -25.95 7.40 2.41
N SER A 641 -27.25 7.48 2.73
CA SER A 641 -27.85 6.55 3.67
C SER A 641 -28.08 5.18 3.02
N VAL A 642 -27.49 4.14 3.58
CA VAL A 642 -27.78 2.75 3.19
C VAL A 642 -29.22 2.42 3.56
N ALA A 643 -30.07 2.14 2.57
CA ALA A 643 -31.50 1.93 2.78
C ALA A 643 -31.77 0.59 3.49
N THR A 644 -31.08 -0.47 3.08
CA THR A 644 -31.06 -1.75 3.79
C THR A 644 -29.70 -2.42 3.62
N CYS A 645 -29.21 -3.04 4.69
CA CYS A 645 -28.06 -3.94 4.63
C CYS A 645 -28.38 -5.23 5.38
N LYS A 646 -28.13 -6.38 4.75
CA LYS A 646 -28.36 -7.71 5.33
C LYS A 646 -27.24 -8.66 4.95
N ASN A 647 -26.74 -9.40 5.94
CA ASN A 647 -25.82 -10.52 5.70
C ASN A 647 -26.63 -11.84 5.67
N VAL A 648 -26.63 -12.52 4.53
CA VAL A 648 -27.28 -13.83 4.34
C VAL A 648 -26.28 -14.79 3.73
N ASN A 649 -25.98 -15.91 4.39
CA ASN A 649 -25.07 -16.95 3.90
C ASN A 649 -23.69 -16.42 3.45
N SER A 650 -23.10 -15.47 4.20
CA SER A 650 -21.83 -14.81 3.82
C SER A 650 -21.92 -13.94 2.56
N VAL A 651 -23.13 -13.48 2.21
CA VAL A 651 -23.37 -12.46 1.19
C VAL A 651 -23.96 -11.24 1.87
N VAL A 652 -23.19 -10.17 1.92
CA VAL A 652 -23.63 -8.87 2.45
C VAL A 652 -24.30 -8.10 1.32
N LYS A 653 -25.62 -7.93 1.41
CA LYS A 653 -26.43 -7.22 0.42
C LYS A 653 -26.75 -5.83 0.94
N THR A 654 -26.32 -4.82 0.20
CA THR A 654 -26.55 -3.41 0.48
C THR A 654 -27.37 -2.79 -0.64
N THR A 655 -28.46 -2.10 -0.29
CA THR A 655 -29.29 -1.36 -1.24
C THR A 655 -29.19 0.13 -0.99
N ILE A 656 -28.89 0.91 -2.02
CA ILE A 656 -28.76 2.36 -1.98
C ILE A 656 -29.79 2.97 -2.92
N VAL A 657 -30.51 3.96 -2.42
CA VAL A 657 -31.37 4.79 -3.24
C VAL A 657 -30.52 5.93 -3.78
N LEU A 658 -30.42 6.06 -5.10
CA LEU A 658 -29.69 7.14 -5.73
C LEU A 658 -30.57 8.39 -5.77
N SER A 659 -30.05 9.50 -5.23
CA SER A 659 -30.49 10.84 -5.61
C SER A 659 -30.08 11.07 -7.06
N ASN A 660 -30.95 11.71 -7.86
CA ASN A 660 -30.80 11.82 -9.31
C ASN A 660 -29.39 12.28 -9.75
N ASP A 661 -28.95 11.76 -10.89
CA ASP A 661 -27.75 12.13 -11.64
C ASP A 661 -26.39 11.97 -10.92
N ALA A 662 -26.28 11.03 -9.96
CA ALA A 662 -25.01 10.68 -9.34
C ALA A 662 -24.01 10.08 -10.38
N GLU A 663 -23.02 10.87 -10.81
CA GLU A 663 -22.00 10.44 -11.79
C GLU A 663 -20.94 9.51 -11.20
N GLN A 664 -20.65 9.64 -9.89
CA GLN A 664 -19.60 8.88 -9.22
C GLN A 664 -20.01 8.47 -7.81
N LEU A 665 -19.89 7.17 -7.51
CA LEU A 665 -20.17 6.59 -6.20
C LEU A 665 -18.90 5.94 -5.67
N GLN A 666 -18.58 6.25 -4.41
CA GLN A 666 -17.49 5.63 -3.68
C GLN A 666 -18.06 4.73 -2.58
N ILE A 667 -17.66 3.47 -2.61
CA ILE A 667 -17.96 2.50 -1.56
C ILE A 667 -16.69 2.34 -0.72
N VAL A 668 -16.78 2.69 0.55
CA VAL A 668 -15.69 2.57 1.50
C VAL A 668 -15.99 1.39 2.42
N ILE A 669 -15.06 0.46 2.49
CA ILE A 669 -15.15 -0.74 3.33
C ILE A 669 -14.05 -0.62 4.39
N ASN A 670 -14.45 -0.31 5.62
CA ASN A 670 -13.56 -0.13 6.76
C ASN A 670 -13.41 -1.46 7.52
N ASP A 671 -12.93 -2.49 6.81
CA ASP A 671 -12.75 -3.83 7.36
C ASP A 671 -11.58 -4.55 6.66
N ILE A 672 -10.91 -5.44 7.38
CA ILE A 672 -9.79 -6.25 6.87
C ILE A 672 -10.23 -7.63 6.35
N ASN A 673 -11.54 -7.87 6.34
CA ASN A 673 -12.16 -9.11 5.91
C ASN A 673 -11.99 -9.41 4.41
N VAL A 674 -11.98 -10.70 4.07
CA VAL A 674 -11.88 -11.17 2.67
C VAL A 674 -13.20 -10.90 1.94
N ILE A 675 -13.09 -10.42 0.70
CA ILE A 675 -14.23 -10.28 -0.22
C ILE A 675 -13.99 -11.21 -1.41
N GLY A 676 -14.73 -12.32 -1.45
CA GLY A 676 -14.62 -13.30 -2.53
C GLY A 676 -15.15 -12.83 -3.89
N GLY A 677 -16.00 -11.80 -3.90
CA GLY A 677 -16.47 -11.14 -5.11
C GLY A 677 -17.39 -9.96 -4.83
N VAL A 678 -17.61 -9.13 -5.84
CA VAL A 678 -18.55 -8.00 -5.78
C VAL A 678 -19.54 -8.13 -6.93
N SER A 679 -20.83 -8.06 -6.63
CA SER A 679 -21.91 -7.98 -7.60
C SER A 679 -22.61 -6.64 -7.44
N VAL A 680 -22.70 -5.89 -8.55
CA VAL A 680 -23.36 -4.58 -8.59
C VAL A 680 -24.51 -4.66 -9.58
N GLY A 681 -25.70 -4.23 -9.16
CA GLY A 681 -26.89 -4.23 -10.00
C GLY A 681 -27.71 -2.96 -9.81
N LEU A 682 -28.15 -2.35 -10.91
CA LEU A 682 -29.01 -1.18 -10.88
C LEU A 682 -30.46 -1.60 -11.16
N THR A 683 -31.38 -1.18 -10.31
CA THR A 683 -32.82 -1.48 -10.44
C THR A 683 -33.62 -0.19 -10.47
N GLY A 684 -34.48 -0.02 -11.47
CA GLY A 684 -35.42 1.10 -11.57
C GLY A 684 -36.87 0.62 -11.55
N PRO A 685 -37.85 1.53 -11.42
CA PRO A 685 -39.26 1.19 -11.50
C PRO A 685 -39.57 0.64 -12.89
N GLY A 686 -39.66 -0.69 -13.02
CA GLY A 686 -40.23 -1.32 -14.19
C GLY A 686 -41.72 -1.03 -14.21
N SER A 687 -42.22 -0.41 -15.28
CA SER A 687 -43.65 -0.30 -15.55
C SER A 687 -44.28 -1.69 -15.44
N THR A 688 -45.05 -1.94 -14.38
CA THR A 688 -46.01 -3.04 -14.32
C THR A 688 -47.17 -2.70 -15.25
N ALA A 689 -46.93 -2.77 -16.57
CA ALA A 689 -47.99 -2.79 -17.55
C ALA A 689 -48.59 -4.20 -17.59
N GLY A 690 -49.61 -4.41 -16.76
CA GLY A 690 -50.63 -5.44 -16.95
C GLY A 690 -50.18 -6.89 -17.04
N SER A 691 -50.06 -7.55 -15.89
CA SER A 691 -50.39 -8.99 -15.83
C SER A 691 -51.90 -9.15 -16.09
N LYS A 692 -52.30 -9.15 -17.37
CA LYS A 692 -53.48 -9.93 -17.73
C LYS A 692 -53.04 -11.38 -17.75
N SER A 693 -53.56 -12.11 -16.77
CA SER A 693 -53.63 -13.56 -16.73
C SER A 693 -53.76 -14.16 -18.14
N ALA A 694 -52.80 -15.02 -18.50
CA ALA A 694 -53.10 -16.13 -19.41
C ALA A 694 -53.89 -17.19 -18.64
#